data_AF-A0A1G0YJ44-F1
#
_entry.id   AF-A0A1G0YJ44-F1
#
_cell.length_a   1.000
_cell.length_b   1.000
_cell.length_c   1.000
_cell.angle_alpha   90.00
_cell.angle_beta   90.00
_cell.angle_gamma   90.00
#
_symmetry.space_group_name_H-M   'P 1'
#
loop_
_entity.id
_entity.type
_entity.pdbx_description
1 polymer ?
#
loop_
_entity_poly.entity_id
_entity_poly.type
_entity_poly.pdbx_seq_one_letter_code
_entity_poly.pdbx_strand_id
1 'polypeptide(L)'
;MKCINIIVSVSSLFFPLISCVKINSSDSGISPIKTNELKQNKIPSEKDDRKYRSLAKYADLELSAPTDKLTSMMTEKYGKFQIPWDVSWRDYACPARYIMGALRTLWFDYDDKNAREKYILIAQYILSNLEKMSDKELLSKINDDGTKNPWHLFLKEAAYQYARLYEVSGKEKYARRSCLLLERFSEVVDNWQIHYQYWDNRLKPGSYTIGNKPIPIHVSDGLWGHWGNVHDLVRAEELITAYSLITSSLSFKELSKEQQKKITDMFHVLVKKHFLFPFRPGHNQNMSRIKGLIRFGTVLNEPAYFHQAYRWLKDMINIPYRADGFWCEGTLSYGYPMTTAIIQCSELLEGYSDPPGYIDPVDGKHFDKLSVKKEFEKDFERIKYPFDLLTLPNGRPLALEDTEWDATNFFFENPMKTETTPFLLGASGIGMMGFGKEKDQVRLYFHFDGTHGHDHYDCLGISLWACNQEISSETAYRGLRDWNKSTAAHNTVVIDEKDQYTYHQGVEKKEALQSAPIPLYPQYTYEHIRGGVYSDNSGRLVLWDTNDPELQIAEVDGINSYKYTVDVKEYRRTLCLVRVDEKHFYMVDIFRVKGGKTHDWMFHGNFEKKYEVKITGTADMPSFIEKKGVLCKYMDNLRALPYAWNKNVIADFCSEDGAILRTIIAGSENTDVIVADGPAIRLAPSPDASNKVLNDKGKKVPWKPTEKKSQFLCIRRSGSENIFVAVHEAYKKDEKPIVRDIELLKVKSQNSLDVGIKVKLENREDIFISSTDTNSNMECENISFGGNFLHAVTEKGNVKKIRVYGAEKLSWDKFHLDKPTILKGAVHSIESKNRGNKNNSFTVEGTLPENDKLKGSTIIIYDGQKRPHPYIISEIENLSDGKSKVLVDNETGFIMDNESMTMLYCPCWKIPGKPSYLIRGKHVFIPEG
;
A
#
# COMPACT_ATOMS: atom_id res chain seq x y z
N MET A 1 15.46 13.07 -33.70
CA MET A 1 16.82 12.70 -33.23
C MET A 1 16.87 12.90 -31.72
N LYS A 2 17.41 11.90 -31.00
CA LYS A 2 17.59 11.77 -29.53
C LYS A 2 16.32 11.51 -28.68
N CYS A 3 15.84 10.27 -28.73
CA CYS A 3 15.09 9.62 -27.65
C CYS A 3 15.95 8.47 -27.09
N ILE A 4 16.69 8.71 -26.01
CA ILE A 4 17.43 7.70 -25.25
C ILE A 4 17.29 8.04 -23.75
N ASN A 5 17.05 7.01 -22.95
CA ASN A 5 16.99 6.94 -21.48
C ASN A 5 15.62 7.08 -20.80
N ILE A 6 14.93 5.95 -20.66
CA ILE A 6 14.06 5.65 -19.52
C ILE A 6 14.45 4.24 -19.04
N ILE A 7 15.33 4.16 -18.05
CA ILE A 7 15.49 2.98 -17.19
C ILE A 7 15.05 3.47 -15.81
N VAL A 8 13.77 3.27 -15.50
CA VAL A 8 13.18 3.62 -14.22
C VAL A 8 13.34 2.47 -13.25
N SER A 9 13.72 2.84 -12.03
CA SER A 9 13.98 2.04 -10.86
C SER A 9 12.74 1.32 -10.33
N VAL A 10 12.71 -0.01 -10.43
CA VAL A 10 12.01 -0.90 -9.47
C VAL A 10 12.90 -2.12 -9.22
N SER A 11 14.03 -1.89 -8.54
CA SER A 11 14.90 -2.97 -8.07
C SER A 11 14.40 -3.47 -6.72
N SER A 12 13.33 -4.26 -6.72
CA SER A 12 13.04 -5.20 -5.62
C SER A 12 11.95 -6.24 -5.86
N LEU A 13 11.11 -6.17 -6.91
CA LEU A 13 10.06 -7.20 -7.14
C LEU A 13 9.83 -7.63 -8.60
N PHE A 14 10.64 -7.18 -9.55
CA PHE A 14 10.56 -7.64 -10.94
C PHE A 14 11.56 -8.77 -11.23
N PHE A 15 11.12 -10.00 -11.07
CA PHE A 15 11.67 -11.15 -11.79
C PHE A 15 10.71 -11.50 -12.94
N PRO A 16 10.95 -11.08 -14.19
CA PRO A 16 10.40 -11.78 -15.34
C PRO A 16 11.38 -12.90 -15.69
N LEU A 17 11.24 -14.04 -15.01
CA LEU A 17 11.72 -15.33 -15.51
C LEU A 17 10.56 -16.32 -15.50
N ILE A 18 9.46 -15.94 -16.15
CA ILE A 18 8.53 -16.91 -16.72
C ILE A 18 9.03 -17.23 -18.13
N SER A 19 10.01 -18.13 -18.15
CA SER A 19 10.19 -19.18 -19.17
C SER A 19 11.17 -20.23 -18.63
N CYS A 20 10.73 -20.94 -17.59
CA CYS A 20 11.12 -22.33 -17.42
C CYS A 20 9.83 -23.13 -17.45
N VAL A 21 9.61 -23.75 -18.62
CA VAL A 21 8.89 -25.00 -18.82
C VAL A 21 7.45 -25.05 -18.27
N LYS A 22 6.47 -24.92 -19.17
CA LYS A 22 5.25 -25.72 -19.03
C LYS A 22 5.69 -27.18 -19.00
N ILE A 23 5.89 -27.76 -17.82
CA ILE A 23 5.93 -29.21 -17.66
C ILE A 23 4.46 -29.58 -17.67
N ASN A 24 3.93 -29.93 -18.84
CA ASN A 24 2.62 -30.54 -18.92
C ASN A 24 2.66 -31.82 -18.08
N SER A 25 1.83 -31.86 -17.04
CA SER A 25 1.52 -33.06 -16.27
C SER A 25 0.71 -34.00 -17.16
N SER A 26 1.40 -34.97 -17.75
CA SER A 26 0.78 -36.23 -18.15
C SER A 26 1.85 -37.32 -18.21
N ASP A 27 1.60 -38.37 -17.45
CA ASP A 27 2.24 -39.68 -17.46
C ASP A 27 3.58 -39.83 -16.75
N SER A 28 3.45 -40.31 -15.51
CA SER A 28 4.25 -41.39 -14.91
C SER A 28 5.44 -41.90 -15.74
N GLY A 29 6.65 -41.58 -15.25
CA GLY A 29 7.89 -42.32 -15.52
C GLY A 29 8.62 -41.97 -16.80
N ILE A 30 9.58 -41.03 -16.78
CA ILE A 30 10.48 -40.80 -17.93
C ILE A 30 11.91 -40.41 -17.50
N SER A 31 12.84 -41.24 -17.98
CA SER A 31 14.20 -40.95 -18.47
C SER A 31 14.39 -39.52 -19.06
N PRO A 32 15.61 -38.95 -19.08
CA PRO A 32 15.86 -37.63 -19.68
C PRO A 32 15.40 -37.61 -21.15
N ILE A 33 14.40 -36.76 -21.42
CA ILE A 33 13.84 -36.56 -22.76
C ILE A 33 14.96 -36.10 -23.71
N LYS A 34 15.16 -36.87 -24.78
CA LYS A 34 15.98 -36.49 -25.94
C LYS A 34 15.38 -35.22 -26.57
N THR A 35 16.20 -34.18 -26.65
CA THR A 35 15.87 -32.80 -27.05
C THR A 35 15.67 -32.56 -28.55
N ASN A 36 15.07 -33.48 -29.32
CA ASN A 36 14.99 -33.31 -30.79
C ASN A 36 13.59 -33.25 -31.43
N GLU A 37 12.49 -33.29 -30.67
CA GLU A 37 11.17 -33.14 -31.28
C GLU A 37 10.29 -32.19 -30.46
N LEU A 38 10.29 -30.92 -30.85
CA LEU A 38 9.15 -29.98 -30.77
C LEU A 38 9.61 -28.58 -31.23
N LYS A 39 9.26 -28.22 -32.47
CA LYS A 39 8.65 -26.93 -32.86
C LYS A 39 8.52 -26.88 -34.38
N GLN A 40 7.42 -27.42 -34.89
CA GLN A 40 6.90 -27.02 -36.20
C GLN A 40 6.30 -25.61 -36.08
N ASN A 41 6.78 -24.72 -36.96
CA ASN A 41 6.14 -23.52 -37.51
C ASN A 41 4.86 -23.01 -36.80
N LYS A 42 5.02 -22.21 -35.75
CA LYS A 42 4.05 -21.16 -35.40
C LYS A 42 4.66 -19.81 -35.76
N ILE A 43 3.94 -19.04 -36.58
CA ILE A 43 4.25 -17.64 -36.84
C ILE A 43 4.20 -16.90 -35.48
N PRO A 44 5.25 -16.17 -35.05
CA PRO A 44 5.27 -15.48 -33.76
C PRO A 44 4.11 -14.49 -33.65
N SER A 45 3.48 -14.40 -32.48
CA SER A 45 2.48 -13.35 -32.24
C SER A 45 3.14 -11.98 -32.14
N GLU A 46 2.40 -10.89 -32.38
CA GLU A 46 2.89 -9.51 -32.23
C GLU A 46 3.43 -9.21 -30.81
N LYS A 47 2.91 -9.94 -29.81
CA LYS A 47 3.36 -9.90 -28.42
C LYS A 47 4.73 -10.57 -28.24
N ASP A 48 4.97 -11.67 -28.95
CA ASP A 48 6.25 -12.40 -28.93
C ASP A 48 7.34 -11.59 -29.64
N ASP A 49 7.02 -10.90 -30.74
CA ASP A 49 7.94 -10.00 -31.43
C ASP A 49 8.32 -8.78 -30.55
N ARG A 50 7.34 -8.16 -29.86
CA ARG A 50 7.62 -7.08 -28.90
C ARG A 50 8.52 -7.53 -27.74
N LYS A 51 8.27 -8.73 -27.18
CA LYS A 51 9.08 -9.28 -26.10
C LYS A 51 10.50 -9.60 -26.58
N TYR A 52 10.64 -10.20 -27.77
CA TYR A 52 11.94 -10.45 -28.40
C TYR A 52 12.74 -9.15 -28.57
N ARG A 53 12.18 -8.13 -29.22
CA ARG A 53 12.86 -6.84 -29.45
C ARG A 53 13.26 -6.15 -28.15
N SER A 54 12.40 -6.16 -27.14
CA SER A 54 12.72 -5.59 -25.83
C SER A 54 13.91 -6.29 -25.17
N LEU A 55 13.94 -7.62 -25.21
CA LEU A 55 15.04 -8.42 -24.65
C LEU A 55 16.32 -8.25 -25.47
N ALA A 56 16.23 -8.25 -26.80
CA ALA A 56 17.36 -8.07 -27.71
C ALA A 56 18.02 -6.70 -27.54
N LYS A 57 17.21 -5.64 -27.41
CA LYS A 57 17.68 -4.29 -27.07
C LYS A 57 18.34 -4.23 -25.69
N TYR A 58 17.75 -4.87 -24.69
CA TYR A 58 18.31 -4.90 -23.34
C TYR A 58 19.65 -5.66 -23.28
N ALA A 59 19.75 -6.77 -24.01
CA ALA A 59 20.94 -7.58 -24.14
C ALA A 59 21.97 -7.02 -25.14
N ASP A 60 21.71 -5.84 -25.70
CA ASP A 60 22.55 -5.16 -26.68
C ASP A 60 22.88 -6.03 -27.91
N LEU A 61 21.88 -6.78 -28.42
CA LEU A 61 21.98 -7.58 -29.64
C LEU A 61 21.78 -6.76 -30.92
N GLU A 62 21.03 -5.65 -30.86
CA GLU A 62 20.70 -4.81 -32.03
C GLU A 62 21.84 -3.86 -32.45
N LEU A 63 22.78 -3.58 -31.54
CA LEU A 63 24.00 -2.85 -31.86
C LEU A 63 25.10 -3.86 -32.20
N SER A 64 25.77 -3.66 -33.33
CA SER A 64 26.94 -4.42 -33.78
C SER A 64 28.18 -4.21 -32.88
N ALA A 65 27.99 -4.01 -31.58
CA ALA A 65 29.05 -3.76 -30.62
C ALA A 65 29.92 -5.03 -30.51
N PRO A 66 31.23 -4.94 -30.79
CA PRO A 66 32.15 -6.05 -30.62
C PRO A 66 32.18 -6.53 -29.16
N THR A 67 32.45 -7.83 -28.97
CA THR A 67 32.70 -8.50 -27.69
C THR A 67 33.61 -7.70 -26.74
N ASP A 68 34.50 -6.88 -27.31
CA ASP A 68 35.45 -6.01 -26.60
C ASP A 68 34.78 -4.91 -25.77
N LYS A 69 33.61 -4.39 -26.19
CA LYS A 69 32.89 -3.34 -25.45
C LYS A 69 32.20 -3.90 -24.20
N LEU A 70 31.65 -5.11 -24.29
CA LEU A 70 31.11 -5.87 -23.17
C LEU A 70 32.21 -6.26 -22.18
N THR A 71 33.36 -6.69 -22.68
CA THR A 71 34.54 -7.01 -21.87
C THR A 71 35.11 -5.76 -21.19
N SER A 72 35.18 -4.62 -21.89
CA SER A 72 35.60 -3.32 -21.35
C SER A 72 34.64 -2.78 -20.29
N MET A 73 33.32 -2.86 -20.49
CA MET A 73 32.31 -2.54 -19.46
C MET A 73 32.48 -3.39 -18.20
N MET A 74 32.83 -4.67 -18.35
CA MET A 74 33.10 -5.55 -17.22
C MET A 74 34.44 -5.21 -16.53
N THR A 75 35.44 -4.78 -17.28
CA THR A 75 36.80 -4.54 -16.75
C THR A 75 36.91 -3.15 -16.09
N GLU A 76 36.25 -2.12 -16.63
CA GLU A 76 36.27 -0.74 -16.12
C GLU A 76 35.40 -0.56 -14.86
N LYS A 77 34.35 -1.40 -14.71
CA LYS A 77 33.42 -1.37 -13.57
C LYS A 77 33.75 -2.39 -12.48
N TYR A 78 34.42 -3.50 -12.81
CA TYR A 78 34.72 -4.60 -11.87
C TYR A 78 36.22 -4.93 -11.75
N GLY A 79 37.11 -4.20 -12.44
CA GLY A 79 38.57 -4.39 -12.40
C GLY A 79 39.25 -4.03 -11.08
N LYS A 80 38.49 -3.56 -10.08
CA LYS A 80 38.95 -3.33 -8.71
C LYS A 80 38.09 -4.15 -7.75
N PHE A 81 38.38 -5.43 -7.60
CA PHE A 81 37.82 -6.28 -6.55
C PHE A 81 38.32 -5.79 -5.17
N GLN A 82 37.69 -4.76 -4.61
CA GLN A 82 37.73 -4.42 -3.19
C GLN A 82 36.35 -4.66 -2.61
N ILE A 83 36.24 -5.59 -1.67
CA ILE A 83 34.98 -5.98 -1.01
C ILE A 83 34.71 -4.97 0.12
N PRO A 84 33.63 -4.18 0.07
CA PRO A 84 33.17 -3.46 1.25
C PRO A 84 32.41 -4.43 2.15
N TRP A 85 32.66 -4.33 3.46
CA TRP A 85 31.99 -5.03 4.55
C TRP A 85 30.48 -4.77 4.67
N ASP A 86 29.89 -3.94 3.80
CA ASP A 86 28.48 -3.57 3.82
C ASP A 86 27.72 -4.31 2.72
N VAL A 87 27.50 -5.60 2.94
CA VAL A 87 26.60 -6.44 2.14
C VAL A 87 25.16 -6.19 2.62
N SER A 88 24.74 -4.92 2.65
CA SER A 88 23.31 -4.59 2.74
C SER A 88 22.60 -5.17 1.52
N TRP A 89 21.32 -5.51 1.68
CA TRP A 89 20.50 -6.27 0.71
C TRP A 89 20.41 -5.69 -0.73
N ARG A 90 21.06 -4.56 -1.00
CA ARG A 90 20.68 -3.61 -2.05
C ARG A 90 21.50 -3.67 -3.34
N ASP A 91 22.65 -4.35 -3.38
CA ASP A 91 23.56 -4.26 -4.54
C ASP A 91 23.93 -5.60 -5.22
N TYR A 92 23.23 -6.70 -4.95
CA TYR A 92 23.56 -8.02 -5.53
C TYR A 92 22.73 -8.43 -6.75
N ALA A 93 22.43 -7.48 -7.64
CA ALA A 93 22.19 -7.83 -9.01
C ALA A 93 23.38 -7.34 -9.84
N CYS A 94 24.36 -8.22 -10.02
CA CYS A 94 25.37 -8.00 -11.05
C CYS A 94 24.61 -7.74 -12.36
N PRO A 95 24.77 -6.58 -13.03
CA PRO A 95 24.15 -6.31 -14.33
C PRO A 95 24.37 -7.45 -15.34
N ALA A 96 25.49 -8.17 -15.23
CA ALA A 96 25.73 -9.38 -16.00
C ALA A 96 24.65 -10.44 -15.80
N ARG A 97 24.09 -10.61 -14.60
CA ARG A 97 23.00 -11.57 -14.31
C ARG A 97 21.72 -11.26 -15.11
N TYR A 98 21.32 -9.99 -15.20
CA TYR A 98 20.15 -9.60 -16.00
C TYR A 98 20.40 -9.75 -17.50
N ILE A 99 21.56 -9.30 -17.97
CA ILE A 99 21.97 -9.45 -19.37
C ILE A 99 22.02 -10.94 -19.75
N MET A 100 22.65 -11.77 -18.92
CA MET A 100 22.71 -13.21 -19.12
C MET A 100 21.33 -13.88 -19.06
N GLY A 101 20.42 -13.41 -18.20
CA GLY A 101 19.02 -13.87 -18.19
C GLY A 101 18.28 -13.56 -19.49
N ALA A 102 18.43 -12.33 -20.00
CA ALA A 102 17.86 -11.91 -21.28
C ALA A 102 18.45 -12.70 -22.45
N LEU A 103 19.78 -12.82 -22.53
CA LEU A 103 20.49 -13.61 -23.54
C LEU A 103 20.07 -15.07 -23.50
N ARG A 104 19.89 -15.66 -22.31
CA ARG A 104 19.34 -17.01 -22.18
C ARG A 104 17.96 -17.08 -22.79
N THR A 105 17.06 -16.18 -22.40
CA THR A 105 15.66 -16.20 -22.85
C THR A 105 15.60 -16.15 -24.37
N LEU A 106 16.40 -15.28 -24.98
CA LEU A 106 16.53 -15.16 -26.43
C LEU A 106 17.05 -16.45 -27.08
N TRP A 107 18.07 -17.05 -26.50
CA TRP A 107 18.57 -18.34 -26.96
C TRP A 107 17.55 -19.49 -26.79
N PHE A 108 16.96 -19.67 -25.61
CA PHE A 108 16.09 -20.81 -25.30
C PHE A 108 14.70 -20.70 -25.93
N ASP A 109 14.08 -19.53 -25.87
CA ASP A 109 12.69 -19.37 -26.31
C ASP A 109 12.60 -19.09 -27.82
N TYR A 110 13.63 -18.44 -28.38
CA TYR A 110 13.65 -17.93 -29.76
C TYR A 110 14.78 -18.51 -30.64
N ASP A 111 15.60 -19.45 -30.13
CA ASP A 111 16.72 -20.07 -30.86
C ASP A 111 17.77 -19.06 -31.39
N ASP A 112 17.97 -17.94 -30.67
CA ASP A 112 18.94 -16.91 -31.06
C ASP A 112 20.39 -17.36 -30.79
N LYS A 113 21.10 -17.71 -31.86
CA LYS A 113 22.50 -18.20 -31.81
C LYS A 113 23.49 -17.14 -31.35
N ASN A 114 23.28 -15.86 -31.70
CA ASN A 114 24.15 -14.77 -31.27
C ASN A 114 23.99 -14.52 -29.76
N ALA A 115 22.76 -14.57 -29.27
CA ALA A 115 22.48 -14.50 -27.84
C ALA A 115 23.19 -15.64 -27.07
N ARG A 116 23.18 -16.85 -27.63
CA ARG A 116 23.91 -18.01 -27.08
C ARG A 116 25.42 -17.78 -27.02
N GLU A 117 26.04 -17.29 -28.08
CA GLU A 117 27.49 -17.02 -28.11
C GLU A 117 27.91 -15.95 -27.10
N LYS A 118 27.20 -14.82 -27.07
CA LYS A 118 27.42 -13.76 -26.07
C LYS A 118 27.23 -14.29 -24.64
N TYR A 119 26.22 -15.12 -24.42
CA TYR A 119 25.97 -15.75 -23.12
C TYR A 119 27.19 -16.58 -22.66
N ILE A 120 27.72 -17.44 -23.53
CA ILE A 120 28.89 -18.29 -23.24
C ILE A 120 30.11 -17.43 -22.90
N LEU A 121 30.38 -16.39 -23.69
CA LEU A 121 31.55 -15.51 -23.50
C LEU A 121 31.49 -14.79 -22.15
N ILE A 122 30.34 -14.23 -21.79
CA ILE A 122 30.17 -13.55 -20.49
C ILE A 122 30.33 -14.54 -19.33
N ALA A 123 29.72 -15.72 -19.43
CA ALA A 123 29.84 -16.75 -18.39
C ALA A 123 31.30 -17.20 -18.20
N GLN A 124 32.04 -17.42 -19.30
CA GLN A 124 33.46 -17.76 -19.26
C GLN A 124 34.31 -16.64 -18.67
N TYR A 125 34.00 -15.38 -18.97
CA TYR A 125 34.69 -14.23 -18.40
C TYR A 125 34.51 -14.15 -16.88
N ILE A 126 33.27 -14.31 -16.38
CA ILE A 126 32.95 -14.32 -14.94
C ILE A 126 33.77 -15.39 -14.21
N LEU A 127 33.93 -16.56 -14.83
CA LEU A 127 34.64 -17.71 -14.26
C LEU A 127 36.16 -17.69 -14.52
N SER A 128 36.67 -16.75 -15.31
CA SER A 128 38.06 -16.77 -15.84
C SER A 128 39.14 -16.80 -14.75
N ASN A 129 38.91 -16.12 -13.62
CA ASN A 129 39.84 -16.14 -12.49
C ASN A 129 39.72 -17.42 -11.67
N LEU A 130 38.53 -18.02 -11.60
CA LEU A 130 38.32 -19.30 -10.92
C LEU A 130 38.92 -20.46 -11.72
N GLU A 131 38.84 -20.43 -13.05
CA GLU A 131 39.44 -21.43 -13.94
C GLU A 131 40.97 -21.55 -13.78
N LYS A 132 41.63 -20.51 -13.25
CA LYS A 132 43.07 -20.53 -12.94
C LYS A 132 43.39 -21.23 -11.62
N MET A 133 42.40 -21.42 -10.75
CA MET A 133 42.58 -22.06 -9.44
C MET A 133 42.47 -23.58 -9.56
N SER A 134 43.40 -24.28 -8.91
CA SER A 134 43.29 -25.72 -8.70
C SER A 134 42.04 -26.06 -7.87
N ASP A 135 41.56 -27.31 -7.98
CA ASP A 135 40.39 -27.75 -7.21
C ASP A 135 40.63 -27.60 -5.69
N LYS A 136 41.85 -27.89 -5.21
CA LYS A 136 42.22 -27.73 -3.80
C LYS A 136 42.12 -26.28 -3.34
N GLU A 137 42.61 -25.33 -4.13
CA GLU A 137 42.51 -23.90 -3.82
C GLU A 137 41.06 -23.45 -3.78
N LEU A 138 40.25 -23.87 -4.75
CA LEU A 138 38.84 -23.52 -4.84
C LEU A 138 38.06 -24.03 -3.62
N LEU A 139 38.23 -25.31 -3.27
CA LEU A 139 37.55 -25.96 -2.15
C LEU A 139 37.94 -25.35 -0.80
N SER A 140 39.20 -24.93 -0.65
CA SER A 140 39.69 -24.26 0.58
C SER A 140 39.00 -22.93 0.89
N LYS A 141 38.33 -22.32 -0.10
CA LYS A 141 37.58 -21.07 0.08
C LYS A 141 36.19 -21.28 0.68
N ILE A 142 35.68 -22.53 0.70
CA ILE A 142 34.41 -22.90 1.30
C ILE A 142 34.70 -23.61 2.63
N ASN A 143 34.16 -23.08 3.72
CA ASN A 143 34.46 -23.48 5.10
C ASN A 143 33.26 -23.22 6.03
N ASP A 144 33.42 -23.44 7.32
CA ASP A 144 32.32 -23.37 8.31
C ASP A 144 31.94 -21.93 8.72
N ASP A 145 32.64 -20.90 8.20
CA ASP A 145 32.42 -19.48 8.57
C ASP A 145 31.08 -18.90 8.08
N GLY A 146 30.36 -19.62 7.24
CA GLY A 146 29.11 -19.19 6.61
C GLY A 146 29.16 -17.75 6.09
N THR A 147 28.21 -16.92 6.51
CA THR A 147 28.05 -15.53 6.04
C THR A 147 29.22 -14.60 6.36
N LYS A 148 30.16 -15.00 7.24
CA LYS A 148 31.39 -14.23 7.49
C LYS A 148 32.40 -14.36 6.35
N ASN A 149 32.30 -15.40 5.53
CA ASN A 149 33.23 -15.63 4.43
C ASN A 149 32.62 -15.16 3.09
N PRO A 150 33.12 -14.04 2.52
CA PRO A 150 32.55 -13.49 1.28
C PRO A 150 32.75 -14.42 0.08
N TRP A 151 33.66 -15.39 0.14
CA TRP A 151 33.83 -16.38 -0.93
C TRP A 151 32.59 -17.26 -1.11
N HIS A 152 31.78 -17.49 -0.06
CA HIS A 152 30.62 -18.37 -0.16
C HIS A 152 29.56 -17.79 -1.11
N LEU A 153 29.30 -16.48 -1.06
CA LEU A 153 28.40 -15.80 -1.99
C LEU A 153 28.89 -15.91 -3.44
N PHE A 154 30.19 -15.73 -3.65
CA PHE A 154 30.80 -15.80 -4.98
C PHE A 154 30.80 -17.21 -5.56
N LEU A 155 31.16 -18.20 -4.75
CA LEU A 155 31.31 -19.60 -5.20
C LEU A 155 29.96 -20.28 -5.39
N LYS A 156 28.92 -19.84 -4.68
CA LYS A 156 27.53 -20.20 -4.99
C LYS A 156 27.15 -19.75 -6.41
N GLU A 157 27.39 -18.49 -6.76
CA GLU A 157 27.13 -17.99 -8.11
C GLU A 157 27.98 -18.74 -9.14
N ALA A 158 29.24 -19.02 -8.83
CA ALA A 158 30.11 -19.79 -9.71
C ALA A 158 29.58 -21.21 -10.00
N ALA A 159 29.06 -21.92 -8.98
CA ALA A 159 28.47 -23.25 -9.15
C ALA A 159 27.31 -23.21 -10.17
N TYR A 160 26.46 -22.19 -10.08
CA TYR A 160 25.40 -21.92 -11.03
C TYR A 160 25.94 -21.62 -12.43
N GLN A 161 26.90 -20.71 -12.57
CA GLN A 161 27.45 -20.37 -13.89
C GLN A 161 28.16 -21.55 -14.57
N TYR A 162 28.85 -22.40 -13.81
CA TYR A 162 29.40 -23.65 -14.34
C TYR A 162 28.33 -24.61 -14.84
N ALA A 163 27.26 -24.83 -14.07
CA ALA A 163 26.13 -25.67 -14.49
C ALA A 163 25.45 -25.14 -15.76
N ARG A 164 25.34 -23.82 -15.88
CA ARG A 164 24.79 -23.15 -17.05
C ARG A 164 25.68 -23.27 -18.28
N LEU A 165 27.00 -23.18 -18.11
CA LEU A 165 27.97 -23.45 -19.17
C LEU A 165 27.91 -24.91 -19.63
N TYR A 166 27.65 -25.85 -18.72
CA TYR A 166 27.37 -27.23 -19.08
C TYR A 166 26.09 -27.35 -19.93
N GLU A 167 24.97 -26.81 -19.48
CA GLU A 167 23.69 -26.83 -20.19
C GLU A 167 23.81 -26.30 -21.64
N VAL A 168 24.56 -25.22 -21.84
CA VAL A 168 24.75 -24.63 -23.18
C VAL A 168 25.79 -25.34 -24.04
N SER A 169 26.85 -25.91 -23.45
CA SER A 169 27.99 -26.42 -24.23
C SER A 169 28.12 -27.94 -24.27
N GLY A 170 27.45 -28.66 -23.37
CA GLY A 170 27.59 -30.10 -23.17
C GLY A 170 28.96 -30.52 -22.60
N LYS A 171 29.85 -29.58 -22.26
CA LYS A 171 31.23 -29.90 -21.83
C LYS A 171 31.25 -30.33 -20.36
N GLU A 172 31.54 -31.61 -20.13
CA GLU A 172 31.58 -32.23 -18.79
C GLU A 172 32.53 -31.52 -17.81
N LYS A 173 33.61 -30.88 -18.30
CA LYS A 173 34.51 -30.09 -17.42
C LYS A 173 33.77 -29.04 -16.59
N TYR A 174 32.69 -28.46 -17.11
CA TYR A 174 31.90 -27.47 -16.40
C TYR A 174 30.93 -28.12 -15.40
N ALA A 175 30.32 -29.25 -15.77
CA ALA A 175 29.53 -30.05 -14.82
C ALA A 175 30.38 -30.52 -13.64
N ARG A 176 31.59 -31.03 -13.90
CA ARG A 176 32.56 -31.43 -12.88
C ARG A 176 32.87 -30.29 -11.89
N ARG A 177 33.14 -29.08 -12.38
CA ARG A 177 33.41 -27.91 -11.51
C ARG A 177 32.20 -27.51 -10.67
N SER A 178 31.00 -27.60 -11.22
CA SER A 178 29.78 -27.40 -10.45
C SER A 178 29.57 -28.48 -9.38
N CYS A 179 29.82 -29.75 -9.70
CA CYS A 179 29.77 -30.88 -8.75
C CYS A 179 30.72 -30.65 -7.57
N LEU A 180 31.99 -30.28 -7.84
CA LEU A 180 32.98 -30.01 -6.81
C LEU A 180 32.53 -28.93 -5.81
N LEU A 181 31.92 -27.85 -6.31
CA LEU A 181 31.42 -26.77 -5.47
C LEU A 181 30.21 -27.22 -4.65
N LEU A 182 29.25 -27.93 -5.27
CA LEU A 182 28.07 -28.45 -4.57
C LEU A 182 28.44 -29.45 -3.48
N GLU A 183 29.38 -30.35 -3.77
CA GLU A 183 29.92 -31.29 -2.80
C GLU A 183 30.51 -30.55 -1.61
N ARG A 184 31.34 -29.53 -1.85
CA ARG A 184 31.96 -28.79 -0.76
C ARG A 184 30.99 -27.97 0.07
N PHE A 185 29.97 -27.36 -0.54
CA PHE A 185 28.89 -26.73 0.22
C PHE A 185 28.15 -27.77 1.07
N SER A 186 27.91 -28.98 0.55
CA SER A 186 27.21 -30.04 1.28
C SER A 186 27.95 -30.52 2.53
N GLU A 187 29.27 -30.33 2.59
CA GLU A 187 30.09 -30.68 3.75
C GLU A 187 30.04 -29.66 4.88
N VAL A 188 29.75 -28.38 4.59
CA VAL A 188 29.92 -27.28 5.57
C VAL A 188 28.62 -26.59 5.95
N VAL A 189 27.61 -26.57 5.06
CA VAL A 189 26.38 -25.78 5.26
C VAL A 189 25.62 -26.20 6.51
N ASP A 190 25.70 -27.47 6.91
CA ASP A 190 25.05 -27.93 8.13
C ASP A 190 25.73 -27.38 9.41
N ASN A 191 27.03 -27.10 9.36
CA ASN A 191 27.79 -26.54 10.48
C ASN A 191 27.65 -25.02 10.62
N TRP A 192 27.12 -24.33 9.60
CA TRP A 192 27.02 -22.88 9.61
C TRP A 192 26.14 -22.36 10.74
N GLN A 193 26.62 -21.32 11.40
CA GLN A 193 25.87 -20.53 12.38
C GLN A 193 25.16 -19.36 11.70
N ILE A 194 24.07 -18.88 12.31
CA ILE A 194 23.43 -17.63 11.88
C ILE A 194 24.08 -16.49 12.65
N HIS A 195 24.69 -15.56 11.90
CA HIS A 195 25.28 -14.33 12.43
C HIS A 195 24.30 -13.18 12.25
N TYR A 196 24.04 -12.41 13.30
CA TYR A 196 23.02 -11.36 13.29
C TYR A 196 23.49 -10.06 13.97
N GLN A 197 22.83 -8.95 13.61
CA GLN A 197 22.95 -7.64 14.25
C GLN A 197 21.55 -7.14 14.64
N TYR A 198 21.34 -6.74 15.90
CA TYR A 198 20.05 -6.17 16.32
C TYR A 198 19.91 -4.73 15.82
N TRP A 199 18.72 -4.37 15.31
CA TRP A 199 18.42 -3.12 14.58
C TRP A 199 18.46 -1.83 15.44
N ASP A 200 18.57 -1.96 16.75
CA ASP A 200 18.80 -0.84 17.66
C ASP A 200 20.30 -0.53 17.67
N ASN A 201 20.68 0.67 17.21
CA ASN A 201 22.02 1.29 17.16
C ASN A 201 22.85 1.26 18.49
N ARG A 202 22.54 0.40 19.45
CA ARG A 202 23.23 0.23 20.74
C ARG A 202 23.87 -1.14 20.97
N LEU A 203 23.83 -2.16 20.08
CA LEU A 203 24.21 -3.52 20.51
C LEU A 203 25.09 -4.38 19.57
N LYS A 204 25.80 -5.29 20.23
CA LYS A 204 26.97 -6.08 19.81
C LYS A 204 26.63 -7.25 18.87
N PRO A 205 27.57 -7.69 18.00
CA PRO A 205 27.41 -8.88 17.16
C PRO A 205 27.17 -10.16 17.99
N GLY A 206 26.33 -11.06 17.48
CA GLY A 206 26.04 -12.36 18.07
C GLY A 206 25.93 -13.49 17.04
N SER A 207 25.80 -14.73 17.52
CA SER A 207 25.61 -15.92 16.68
C SER A 207 24.67 -16.92 17.33
N TYR A 208 23.80 -17.53 16.52
CA TYR A 208 23.01 -18.69 16.92
C TYR A 208 23.54 -19.95 16.26
N THR A 209 23.88 -20.95 17.07
CA THR A 209 24.02 -22.31 16.55
C THR A 209 22.66 -22.80 16.11
N ILE A 210 22.61 -23.34 14.88
CA ILE A 210 21.38 -23.87 14.31
C ILE A 210 21.09 -25.23 14.96
N GLY A 211 20.51 -25.20 16.16
CA GLY A 211 19.93 -26.38 16.81
C GLY A 211 18.49 -26.64 16.33
N ASN A 212 17.83 -27.66 16.87
CA ASN A 212 16.43 -27.97 16.57
C ASN A 212 15.41 -27.06 17.33
N LYS A 213 15.77 -25.81 17.66
CA LYS A 213 14.90 -24.87 18.38
C LYS A 213 14.43 -23.74 17.45
N PRO A 214 13.17 -23.27 17.58
CA PRO A 214 12.70 -22.10 16.83
C PRO A 214 13.58 -20.87 17.08
N ILE A 215 13.84 -20.11 16.02
CA ILE A 215 14.60 -18.87 16.07
C ILE A 215 13.67 -17.74 16.55
N PRO A 216 14.12 -16.82 17.43
CA PRO A 216 13.28 -15.72 17.89
C PRO A 216 12.73 -14.88 16.73
N ILE A 217 11.47 -14.46 16.87
CA ILE A 217 10.69 -13.77 15.83
C ILE A 217 11.27 -12.42 15.35
N HIS A 218 12.17 -11.84 16.13
CA HIS A 218 12.81 -10.54 15.86
C HIS A 218 14.15 -10.67 15.13
N VAL A 219 14.67 -11.88 14.92
CA VAL A 219 15.90 -12.11 14.15
C VAL A 219 15.59 -12.02 12.66
N SER A 220 16.32 -11.13 11.97
CA SER A 220 16.16 -10.92 10.52
C SER A 220 17.24 -11.62 9.69
N ASP A 221 18.37 -12.00 10.29
CA ASP A 221 19.46 -12.66 9.58
C ASP A 221 19.23 -14.17 9.42
N GLY A 222 19.84 -14.77 8.39
CA GLY A 222 19.83 -16.22 8.16
C GLY A 222 21.13 -16.73 7.55
N LEU A 223 21.07 -17.90 6.93
CA LEU A 223 22.22 -18.62 6.36
C LEU A 223 22.96 -17.84 5.29
N TRP A 224 22.27 -16.92 4.61
CA TRP A 224 22.83 -16.10 3.55
C TRP A 224 22.84 -14.61 3.91
N GLY A 225 22.81 -14.27 5.19
CA GLY A 225 22.98 -12.92 5.74
C GLY A 225 21.67 -12.24 6.12
N HIS A 226 21.69 -10.90 6.16
CA HIS A 226 20.55 -10.08 6.58
C HIS A 226 19.31 -10.29 5.71
N TRP A 227 18.12 -10.40 6.30
CA TRP A 227 16.86 -10.88 5.69
C TRP A 227 16.81 -12.36 5.33
N GLY A 228 17.74 -13.18 5.80
CA GLY A 228 17.73 -14.63 5.56
C GLY A 228 16.50 -15.34 6.14
N ASN A 229 15.91 -14.81 7.22
CA ASN A 229 14.68 -15.33 7.83
C ASN A 229 13.51 -15.47 6.84
N VAL A 230 13.47 -14.66 5.78
CA VAL A 230 12.45 -14.68 4.72
C VAL A 230 13.02 -15.00 3.33
N HIS A 231 14.33 -14.82 3.10
CA HIS A 231 14.94 -14.99 1.78
C HIS A 231 15.93 -16.16 1.66
N ASP A 232 16.18 -16.95 2.70
CA ASP A 232 17.24 -17.97 2.64
C ASP A 232 17.09 -18.97 1.48
N LEU A 233 15.85 -19.43 1.20
CA LEU A 233 15.62 -20.37 0.10
C LEU A 233 15.83 -19.74 -1.28
N VAL A 234 15.34 -18.52 -1.50
CA VAL A 234 15.58 -17.81 -2.77
C VAL A 234 17.04 -17.39 -2.92
N ARG A 235 17.75 -17.16 -1.81
CA ARG A 235 19.20 -16.96 -1.80
C ARG A 235 19.99 -18.26 -1.97
N ALA A 236 19.37 -19.43 -1.89
CA ALA A 236 20.00 -20.70 -2.24
C ALA A 236 19.66 -21.15 -3.67
N GLU A 237 18.90 -20.35 -4.43
CA GLU A 237 18.38 -20.73 -5.75
C GLU A 237 19.48 -21.05 -6.75
N GLU A 238 20.63 -20.39 -6.67
CA GLU A 238 21.79 -20.68 -7.50
C GLU A 238 22.29 -22.12 -7.32
N LEU A 239 22.40 -22.60 -6.07
CA LEU A 239 22.88 -23.96 -5.79
C LEU A 239 21.89 -25.02 -6.27
N ILE A 240 20.60 -24.87 -5.96
CA ILE A 240 19.59 -25.88 -6.34
C ILE A 240 19.34 -25.89 -7.84
N THR A 241 19.46 -24.73 -8.50
CA THR A 241 19.39 -24.66 -9.96
C THR A 241 20.63 -25.30 -10.58
N ALA A 242 21.83 -25.05 -10.04
CA ALA A 242 23.05 -25.72 -10.48
C ALA A 242 22.90 -27.25 -10.40
N TYR A 243 22.43 -27.76 -9.26
CA TYR A 243 22.11 -29.17 -9.06
C TYR A 243 21.15 -29.69 -10.12
N SER A 244 20.00 -29.02 -10.33
CA SER A 244 18.99 -29.46 -11.32
C SER A 244 19.55 -29.59 -12.74
N LEU A 245 20.49 -28.72 -13.13
CA LEU A 245 21.08 -28.68 -14.47
C LEU A 245 22.15 -29.76 -14.69
N ILE A 246 22.83 -30.22 -13.64
CA ILE A 246 23.97 -31.15 -13.77
C ILE A 246 23.64 -32.58 -13.35
N THR A 247 22.50 -32.85 -12.72
CA THR A 247 22.13 -34.21 -12.26
C THR A 247 22.14 -35.25 -13.38
N SER A 248 21.86 -34.86 -14.63
CA SER A 248 21.91 -35.75 -15.79
C SER A 248 23.33 -35.96 -16.38
N SER A 249 24.31 -35.17 -15.96
CA SER A 249 25.70 -35.19 -16.48
C SER A 249 26.45 -36.47 -16.14
N LEU A 250 27.48 -36.78 -16.93
CA LEU A 250 28.39 -37.89 -16.61
C LEU A 250 29.11 -37.60 -15.30
N SER A 251 29.61 -36.37 -15.13
CA SER A 251 30.34 -35.95 -13.93
C SER A 251 29.56 -36.17 -12.63
N PHE A 252 28.25 -35.91 -12.64
CA PHE A 252 27.41 -36.14 -11.46
C PHE A 252 27.12 -37.63 -11.24
N LYS A 253 26.87 -38.38 -12.33
CA LYS A 253 26.60 -39.83 -12.27
C LYS A 253 27.79 -40.64 -11.78
N GLU A 254 29.01 -40.18 -12.04
CA GLU A 254 30.26 -40.79 -11.59
C GLU A 254 30.57 -40.54 -10.10
N LEU A 255 29.92 -39.56 -9.46
CA LEU A 255 30.00 -39.41 -8.00
C LEU A 255 29.48 -40.69 -7.31
N SER A 256 30.08 -41.05 -6.19
CA SER A 256 29.56 -42.14 -5.35
C SER A 256 28.14 -41.84 -4.89
N LYS A 257 27.37 -42.89 -4.58
CA LYS A 257 26.01 -42.73 -4.05
C LYS A 257 25.97 -41.92 -2.75
N GLU A 258 27.00 -42.02 -1.93
CA GLU A 258 27.12 -41.21 -0.71
C GLU A 258 27.31 -39.72 -1.03
N GLN A 259 28.16 -39.38 -2.01
CA GLN A 259 28.36 -37.99 -2.45
C GLN A 259 27.09 -37.40 -3.07
N GLN A 260 26.41 -38.14 -3.96
CA GLN A 260 25.12 -37.74 -4.53
C GLN A 260 24.08 -37.49 -3.43
N LYS A 261 24.04 -38.38 -2.42
CA LYS A 261 23.14 -38.25 -1.28
C LYS A 261 23.48 -37.02 -0.44
N LYS A 262 24.76 -36.79 -0.08
CA LYS A 262 25.19 -35.60 0.69
C LYS A 262 24.80 -34.29 0.01
N ILE A 263 25.03 -34.18 -1.31
CA ILE A 263 24.63 -33.01 -2.10
C ILE A 263 23.11 -32.82 -2.05
N THR A 264 22.34 -33.89 -2.20
CA THR A 264 20.86 -33.83 -2.16
C THR A 264 20.37 -33.46 -0.76
N ASP A 265 20.89 -34.11 0.28
CA ASP A 265 20.56 -33.88 1.70
C ASP A 265 20.82 -32.43 2.12
N MET A 266 21.87 -31.78 1.61
CA MET A 266 22.16 -30.36 1.87
C MET A 266 20.94 -29.46 1.58
N PHE A 267 20.20 -29.73 0.50
CA PHE A 267 19.02 -28.93 0.17
C PHE A 267 17.86 -29.17 1.14
N HIS A 268 17.68 -30.40 1.61
CA HIS A 268 16.74 -30.70 2.69
C HIS A 268 17.16 -30.03 4.01
N VAL A 269 18.46 -29.96 4.31
CA VAL A 269 18.99 -29.21 5.44
C VAL A 269 18.66 -27.72 5.32
N LEU A 270 18.86 -27.10 4.15
CA LEU A 270 18.50 -25.70 3.92
C LEU A 270 17.01 -25.43 4.20
N VAL A 271 16.11 -26.31 3.73
CA VAL A 271 14.67 -26.19 3.99
C VAL A 271 14.34 -26.42 5.46
N LYS A 272 14.94 -27.44 6.09
CA LYS A 272 14.78 -27.69 7.54
C LYS A 272 15.18 -26.47 8.37
N LYS A 273 16.34 -25.86 8.06
CA LYS A 273 16.82 -24.64 8.72
C LYS A 273 15.90 -23.46 8.46
N HIS A 274 15.35 -23.34 7.26
CA HIS A 274 14.36 -22.32 6.91
C HIS A 274 13.08 -22.42 7.75
N PHE A 275 12.63 -23.63 8.10
CA PHE A 275 11.46 -23.83 8.97
C PHE A 275 11.70 -23.46 10.44
N LEU A 276 12.94 -23.26 10.88
CA LEU A 276 13.22 -22.79 12.24
C LEU A 276 12.81 -21.32 12.43
N PHE A 277 12.71 -20.55 11.35
CA PHE A 277 12.18 -19.19 11.41
C PHE A 277 10.64 -19.24 11.44
N PRO A 278 9.99 -18.62 12.44
CA PRO A 278 8.54 -18.58 12.50
C PRO A 278 7.98 -17.93 11.23
N PHE A 279 6.92 -18.52 10.67
CA PHE A 279 6.16 -17.90 9.61
C PHE A 279 5.24 -16.84 10.21
N ARG A 280 5.23 -15.65 9.61
CA ARG A 280 4.53 -14.48 10.15
C ARG A 280 3.53 -13.95 9.12
N PRO A 281 2.25 -14.34 9.16
CA PRO A 281 1.26 -13.77 8.26
C PRO A 281 1.31 -12.23 8.29
N GLY A 282 1.22 -11.58 7.13
CA GLY A 282 1.36 -10.12 7.01
C GLY A 282 2.78 -9.58 6.89
N HIS A 283 3.81 -10.42 6.91
CA HIS A 283 5.14 -9.95 6.50
C HIS A 283 5.23 -9.82 4.98
N ASN A 284 5.43 -8.59 4.50
CA ASN A 284 5.56 -8.21 3.08
C ASN A 284 6.75 -8.83 2.31
N GLN A 285 7.45 -9.82 2.90
CA GLN A 285 8.57 -10.55 2.26
C GLN A 285 8.33 -12.06 2.22
N ASN A 286 7.25 -12.57 2.82
CA ASN A 286 6.98 -14.01 2.93
C ASN A 286 6.82 -14.72 1.59
N MET A 287 6.48 -14.02 0.52
CA MET A 287 6.33 -14.65 -0.79
C MET A 287 7.64 -15.26 -1.29
N SER A 288 8.79 -14.76 -0.82
CA SER A 288 10.09 -15.41 -1.07
C SER A 288 10.18 -16.80 -0.45
N ARG A 289 9.58 -17.01 0.73
CA ARG A 289 9.54 -18.31 1.42
C ARG A 289 8.71 -19.32 0.63
N ILE A 290 7.50 -18.90 0.26
CA ILE A 290 6.56 -19.73 -0.51
C ILE A 290 7.16 -20.09 -1.87
N LYS A 291 7.68 -19.12 -2.62
CA LYS A 291 8.35 -19.35 -3.90
C LYS A 291 9.55 -20.29 -3.76
N GLY A 292 10.34 -20.11 -2.71
CA GLY A 292 11.47 -20.98 -2.39
C GLY A 292 11.04 -22.43 -2.16
N LEU A 293 9.99 -22.66 -1.37
CA LEU A 293 9.45 -24.00 -1.12
C LEU A 293 8.95 -24.69 -2.39
N ILE A 294 8.21 -23.98 -3.25
CA ILE A 294 7.75 -24.52 -4.53
C ILE A 294 8.94 -24.92 -5.41
N ARG A 295 9.97 -24.06 -5.48
CA ARG A 295 11.19 -24.33 -6.27
C ARG A 295 11.93 -25.56 -5.75
N PHE A 296 12.14 -25.65 -4.44
CA PHE A 296 12.81 -26.79 -3.82
C PHE A 296 11.98 -28.07 -3.93
N GLY A 297 10.68 -28.00 -3.70
CA GLY A 297 9.75 -29.13 -3.86
C GLY A 297 9.78 -29.68 -5.28
N THR A 298 9.80 -28.80 -6.28
CA THR A 298 9.89 -29.19 -7.69
C THR A 298 11.19 -29.94 -8.00
N VAL A 299 12.34 -29.40 -7.58
CA VAL A 299 13.66 -29.98 -7.94
C VAL A 299 13.95 -31.25 -7.16
N LEU A 300 13.53 -31.33 -5.89
CA LEU A 300 13.78 -32.48 -5.02
C LEU A 300 12.67 -33.53 -5.07
N ASN A 301 11.59 -33.26 -5.81
CA ASN A 301 10.39 -34.09 -5.85
C ASN A 301 9.80 -34.34 -4.45
N GLU A 302 9.71 -33.28 -3.65
CA GLU A 302 9.28 -33.33 -2.25
C GLU A 302 7.86 -32.76 -2.07
N PRO A 303 6.82 -33.61 -2.02
CA PRO A 303 5.43 -33.15 -1.93
C PRO A 303 5.14 -32.34 -0.66
N ALA A 304 5.80 -32.64 0.47
CA ALA A 304 5.57 -31.90 1.72
C ALA A 304 5.84 -30.39 1.59
N TYR A 305 6.75 -29.99 0.69
CA TYR A 305 7.08 -28.59 0.45
C TYR A 305 5.98 -27.87 -0.34
N PHE A 306 5.30 -28.56 -1.28
CA PHE A 306 4.13 -28.01 -1.99
C PHE A 306 2.95 -27.80 -1.04
N HIS A 307 2.66 -28.79 -0.20
CA HIS A 307 1.63 -28.70 0.83
C HIS A 307 1.88 -27.53 1.79
N GLN A 308 3.11 -27.38 2.27
CA GLN A 308 3.46 -26.26 3.15
C GLN A 308 3.40 -24.89 2.42
N ALA A 309 3.83 -24.82 1.17
CA ALA A 309 3.73 -23.61 0.36
C ALA A 309 2.27 -23.19 0.14
N TYR A 310 1.39 -24.15 -0.15
CA TYR A 310 -0.05 -23.91 -0.31
C TYR A 310 -0.70 -23.44 1.00
N ARG A 311 -0.39 -24.06 2.14
CA ARG A 311 -0.88 -23.60 3.46
C ARG A 311 -0.48 -22.15 3.76
N TRP A 312 0.79 -21.81 3.59
CA TRP A 312 1.27 -20.45 3.79
C TRP A 312 0.70 -19.45 2.78
N LEU A 313 0.48 -19.86 1.53
CA LEU A 313 -0.20 -19.02 0.54
C LEU A 313 -1.63 -18.70 0.97
N LYS A 314 -2.37 -19.71 1.44
CA LYS A 314 -3.72 -19.55 1.98
C LYS A 314 -3.73 -18.59 3.18
N ASP A 315 -2.78 -18.70 4.10
CA ASP A 315 -2.65 -17.78 5.24
C ASP A 315 -2.37 -16.34 4.78
N MET A 316 -1.54 -16.17 3.75
CA MET A 316 -1.21 -14.85 3.17
C MET A 316 -2.36 -14.21 2.40
N ILE A 317 -3.31 -14.98 1.86
CA ILE A 317 -4.52 -14.46 1.21
C ILE A 317 -5.55 -14.01 2.24
N ASN A 318 -5.70 -14.76 3.34
CA ASN A 318 -6.85 -14.59 4.23
C ASN A 318 -6.56 -13.76 5.48
N ILE A 319 -5.32 -13.72 5.98
CA ILE A 319 -5.00 -13.06 7.26
C ILE A 319 -4.64 -11.57 7.10
N PRO A 320 -3.74 -11.16 6.18
CA PRO A 320 -3.19 -9.79 6.18
C PRO A 320 -3.91 -8.81 5.27
N TYR A 321 -4.95 -9.25 4.54
CA TYR A 321 -5.79 -8.34 3.78
C TYR A 321 -6.97 -7.91 4.63
N ARG A 322 -7.40 -6.66 4.47
CA ARG A 322 -8.62 -6.11 5.08
C ARG A 322 -9.86 -6.59 4.33
N ALA A 323 -11.04 -6.35 4.88
CA ALA A 323 -12.30 -6.82 4.29
C ALA A 323 -12.53 -6.29 2.87
N ASP A 324 -12.12 -5.07 2.58
CA ASP A 324 -12.16 -4.46 1.24
C ASP A 324 -11.03 -4.93 0.31
N GLY A 325 -10.14 -5.80 0.78
CA GLY A 325 -9.06 -6.38 -0.01
C GLY A 325 -7.75 -5.62 0.02
N PHE A 326 -7.64 -4.51 0.76
CA PHE A 326 -6.37 -3.78 0.80
C PHE A 326 -5.38 -4.43 1.77
N TRP A 327 -4.09 -4.29 1.47
CA TRP A 327 -3.00 -4.85 2.27
C TRP A 327 -2.91 -4.15 3.63
N CYS A 328 -2.65 -4.89 4.71
CA CYS A 328 -2.70 -4.36 6.07
C CYS A 328 -1.75 -3.20 6.36
N GLU A 329 -0.65 -3.03 5.61
CA GLU A 329 0.29 -1.91 5.82
C GLU A 329 -0.21 -0.57 5.19
N GLY A 330 -1.38 -0.53 4.54
CA GLY A 330 -1.98 0.72 4.03
C GLY A 330 -1.28 1.33 2.79
N THR A 331 -0.22 0.69 2.28
CA THR A 331 0.65 1.20 1.22
C THR A 331 0.47 0.46 -0.11
N LEU A 332 0.46 1.20 -1.22
CA LEU A 332 0.47 0.60 -2.56
C LEU A 332 1.83 -0.01 -2.90
N SER A 333 2.93 0.58 -2.44
CA SER A 333 4.30 0.10 -2.75
C SER A 333 4.67 -1.22 -2.09
N TYR A 334 3.98 -1.60 -1.01
CA TYR A 334 4.14 -2.93 -0.43
C TYR A 334 2.95 -3.84 -0.75
N GLY A 335 1.73 -3.32 -0.82
CA GLY A 335 0.54 -4.10 -1.15
C GLY A 335 0.54 -4.63 -2.59
N TYR A 336 0.91 -3.82 -3.58
CA TYR A 336 0.84 -4.21 -5.00
C TYR A 336 1.79 -5.35 -5.32
N PRO A 337 3.09 -5.29 -4.93
CA PRO A 337 4.00 -6.38 -5.20
C PRO A 337 3.65 -7.65 -4.42
N MET A 338 3.08 -7.52 -3.22
CA MET A 338 2.58 -8.66 -2.46
C MET A 338 1.43 -9.37 -3.16
N THR A 339 0.44 -8.61 -3.61
CA THR A 339 -0.70 -9.12 -4.38
C THR A 339 -0.23 -9.81 -5.67
N THR A 340 0.70 -9.17 -6.39
CA THR A 340 1.32 -9.74 -7.59
C THR A 340 2.02 -11.07 -7.29
N ALA A 341 2.79 -11.13 -6.21
CA ALA A 341 3.55 -12.33 -5.84
C ALA A 341 2.63 -13.48 -5.36
N ILE A 342 1.50 -13.18 -4.71
CA ILE A 342 0.46 -14.17 -4.38
C ILE A 342 -0.10 -14.80 -5.66
N ILE A 343 -0.46 -13.99 -6.65
CA ILE A 343 -0.98 -14.48 -7.93
C ILE A 343 0.07 -15.37 -8.62
N GLN A 344 1.33 -14.94 -8.66
CA GLN A 344 2.42 -15.72 -9.24
C GLN A 344 2.64 -17.05 -8.53
N CYS A 345 2.64 -17.08 -7.19
CA CYS A 345 2.80 -18.34 -6.45
C CYS A 345 1.60 -19.28 -6.65
N SER A 346 0.40 -18.72 -6.80
CA SER A 346 -0.80 -19.48 -7.14
C SER A 346 -0.67 -20.14 -8.51
N GLU A 347 -0.12 -19.42 -9.50
CA GLU A 347 0.17 -19.96 -10.83
C GLU A 347 1.21 -21.07 -10.82
N LEU A 348 2.20 -21.00 -9.93
CA LEU A 348 3.22 -22.05 -9.79
C LEU A 348 2.68 -23.33 -9.12
N LEU A 349 1.60 -23.23 -8.35
CA LEU A 349 0.95 -24.38 -7.70
C LEU A 349 -0.17 -24.99 -8.56
N GLU A 350 -0.68 -24.25 -9.55
CA GLU A 350 -1.79 -24.69 -10.38
C GLU A 350 -1.46 -25.98 -11.15
N GLY A 351 -2.35 -26.97 -11.06
CA GLY A 351 -2.23 -28.28 -11.71
C GLY A 351 -1.31 -29.28 -11.00
N TYR A 352 -0.69 -28.92 -9.87
CA TYR A 352 0.16 -29.84 -9.11
C TYR A 352 -0.62 -31.08 -8.64
N SER A 353 0.04 -32.24 -8.71
CA SER A 353 -0.49 -33.51 -8.20
C SER A 353 0.60 -34.20 -7.37
N ASP A 354 0.20 -34.74 -6.23
CA ASP A 354 1.06 -35.55 -5.39
C ASP A 354 1.42 -36.87 -6.08
N PRO A 355 2.59 -37.47 -5.75
CA PRO A 355 2.91 -38.79 -6.25
C PRO A 355 1.91 -39.85 -5.72
N PRO A 356 1.66 -40.94 -6.47
CA PRO A 356 0.73 -41.98 -6.07
C PRO A 356 1.01 -42.51 -4.66
N GLY A 357 -0.02 -42.56 -3.82
CA GLY A 357 0.06 -43.06 -2.44
C GLY A 357 0.60 -42.07 -1.41
N TYR A 358 1.02 -40.86 -1.81
CA TYR A 358 1.37 -39.82 -0.86
C TYR A 358 0.13 -39.17 -0.26
N ILE A 359 0.15 -38.98 1.06
CA ILE A 359 -0.84 -38.24 1.82
C ILE A 359 -0.05 -37.33 2.75
N ASP A 360 -0.35 -36.02 2.75
CA ASP A 360 0.34 -35.07 3.61
C ASP A 360 0.03 -35.39 5.08
N PRO A 361 1.07 -35.56 5.93
CA PRO A 361 0.87 -35.98 7.31
C PRO A 361 0.31 -34.86 8.22
N VAL A 362 0.27 -33.61 7.76
CA VAL A 362 -0.19 -32.47 8.57
C VAL A 362 -1.70 -32.34 8.52
N ASP A 363 -2.30 -32.48 7.34
CA ASP A 363 -3.75 -32.29 7.14
C ASP A 363 -4.46 -33.47 6.46
N GLY A 364 -3.75 -34.55 6.14
CA GLY A 364 -4.31 -35.75 5.54
C GLY A 364 -4.76 -35.57 4.08
N LYS A 365 -4.33 -34.50 3.40
CA LYS A 365 -4.74 -34.22 2.03
C LYS A 365 -3.83 -34.91 1.01
N HIS A 366 -4.45 -35.26 -0.10
CA HIS A 366 -3.78 -35.61 -1.35
C HIS A 366 -4.19 -34.57 -2.40
N PHE A 367 -3.23 -33.97 -3.08
CA PHE A 367 -3.47 -33.07 -4.20
C PHE A 367 -3.55 -33.87 -5.50
N ASP A 368 -4.69 -33.77 -6.18
CA ASP A 368 -4.88 -34.22 -7.56
C ASP A 368 -5.32 -33.02 -8.39
N LYS A 369 -4.47 -32.60 -9.33
CA LYS A 369 -4.66 -31.42 -10.19
C LYS A 369 -5.17 -30.20 -9.42
N LEU A 370 -4.40 -29.79 -8.41
CA LEU A 370 -4.71 -28.66 -7.54
C LEU A 370 -5.14 -27.42 -8.34
N SER A 371 -6.28 -26.81 -8.01
CA SER A 371 -6.74 -25.60 -8.68
C SER A 371 -6.87 -24.44 -7.69
N VAL A 372 -5.77 -23.72 -7.53
CA VAL A 372 -5.66 -22.57 -6.63
C VAL A 372 -6.46 -21.39 -7.20
N LYS A 373 -6.42 -21.19 -8.52
CA LYS A 373 -7.17 -20.11 -9.19
C LYS A 373 -8.67 -20.23 -8.96
N LYS A 374 -9.21 -21.45 -9.07
CA LYS A 374 -10.63 -21.70 -8.85
C LYS A 374 -11.02 -21.56 -7.38
N GLU A 375 -10.15 -22.01 -6.46
CA GLU A 375 -10.43 -21.91 -5.03
C GLU A 375 -10.47 -20.45 -4.54
N PHE A 376 -9.54 -19.61 -5.00
CA PHE A 376 -9.36 -18.24 -4.52
C PHE A 376 -9.81 -17.16 -5.52
N GLU A 377 -10.66 -17.49 -6.49
CA GLU A 377 -11.11 -16.57 -7.55
C GLU A 377 -11.66 -15.25 -6.97
N LYS A 378 -12.62 -15.35 -6.06
CA LYS A 378 -13.23 -14.19 -5.39
C LYS A 378 -12.25 -13.40 -4.52
N ASP A 379 -11.31 -14.10 -3.88
CA ASP A 379 -10.27 -13.43 -3.10
C ASP A 379 -9.32 -12.64 -4.00
N PHE A 380 -8.97 -13.16 -5.17
CA PHE A 380 -8.14 -12.45 -6.15
C PHE A 380 -8.83 -11.22 -6.71
N GLU A 381 -10.14 -11.28 -7.00
CA GLU A 381 -10.91 -10.09 -7.37
C GLU A 381 -10.86 -9.04 -6.26
N ARG A 382 -11.16 -9.46 -5.02
CA ARG A 382 -11.17 -8.60 -3.83
C ARG A 382 -9.82 -7.91 -3.60
N ILE A 383 -8.70 -8.65 -3.61
CA ILE A 383 -7.38 -8.07 -3.27
C ILE A 383 -6.78 -7.21 -4.39
N LYS A 384 -7.22 -7.37 -5.65
CA LYS A 384 -6.77 -6.50 -6.75
C LYS A 384 -7.52 -5.18 -6.77
N TYR A 385 -8.81 -5.22 -6.44
CA TYR A 385 -9.75 -4.11 -6.62
C TYR A 385 -9.30 -2.76 -6.01
N PRO A 386 -8.74 -2.69 -4.79
CA PRO A 386 -8.27 -1.42 -4.23
C PRO A 386 -7.19 -0.72 -5.06
N PHE A 387 -6.29 -1.46 -5.72
CA PHE A 387 -5.20 -0.87 -6.50
C PHE A 387 -5.71 -0.13 -7.73
N ASP A 388 -6.76 -0.64 -8.37
CA ASP A 388 -7.41 0.03 -9.50
C ASP A 388 -8.17 1.28 -9.06
N LEU A 389 -8.73 1.31 -7.85
CA LEU A 389 -9.41 2.49 -7.29
C LEU A 389 -8.44 3.59 -6.86
N LEU A 390 -7.29 3.22 -6.29
CA LEU A 390 -6.28 4.12 -5.75
C LEU A 390 -5.29 4.62 -6.82
N THR A 391 -5.60 4.40 -8.09
CA THR A 391 -4.87 4.97 -9.22
C THR A 391 -5.45 6.34 -9.60
N LEU A 392 -4.58 7.35 -9.63
CA LEU A 392 -4.91 8.71 -10.06
C LEU A 392 -5.23 8.74 -11.57
N PRO A 393 -5.96 9.76 -12.07
CA PRO A 393 -6.32 9.84 -13.50
C PRO A 393 -5.15 9.81 -14.49
N ASN A 394 -3.92 10.11 -14.05
CA ASN A 394 -2.70 10.01 -14.86
C ASN A 394 -1.99 8.64 -14.77
N GLY A 395 -2.58 7.64 -14.11
CA GLY A 395 -2.02 6.29 -13.97
C GLY A 395 -0.99 6.13 -12.85
N ARG A 396 -0.72 7.18 -12.06
CA ARG A 396 0.16 7.10 -10.88
C ARG A 396 -0.64 6.66 -9.64
N PRO A 397 -0.01 6.02 -8.66
CA PRO A 397 -0.68 5.70 -7.40
C PRO A 397 -0.94 6.98 -6.59
N LEU A 398 -2.02 6.99 -5.82
CA LEU A 398 -2.18 7.91 -4.72
C LEU A 398 -1.06 7.65 -3.68
N ALA A 399 -0.30 8.68 -3.31
CA ALA A 399 0.90 8.55 -2.47
C ALA A 399 0.59 8.40 -0.97
N LEU A 400 -0.29 7.46 -0.60
CA LEU A 400 -0.62 7.15 0.80
C LEU A 400 0.53 6.42 1.49
N GLU A 401 0.80 6.76 2.75
CA GLU A 401 1.79 6.06 3.57
C GLU A 401 3.17 5.99 2.90
N ASP A 402 3.95 4.94 3.18
CA ASP A 402 5.18 4.61 2.44
C ASP A 402 4.85 4.13 0.99
N THR A 403 4.26 4.98 0.15
CA THR A 403 4.03 4.75 -1.29
C THR A 403 4.93 5.61 -2.20
N GLU A 404 5.53 4.97 -3.19
CA GLU A 404 6.29 5.58 -4.27
C GLU A 404 5.37 6.35 -5.23
N TRP A 405 5.46 7.68 -5.22
CA TRP A 405 4.53 8.60 -5.89
C TRP A 405 4.73 8.74 -7.40
N ASP A 406 5.91 8.37 -7.92
CA ASP A 406 6.30 8.43 -9.33
C ASP A 406 6.23 7.06 -10.03
N ALA A 407 5.72 6.03 -9.34
CA ALA A 407 5.41 4.75 -9.95
C ALA A 407 4.26 4.88 -10.98
N THR A 408 4.26 4.03 -12.01
CA THR A 408 3.29 4.09 -13.13
C THR A 408 2.60 2.76 -13.39
N ASN A 409 2.62 1.84 -12.41
CA ASN A 409 2.20 0.45 -12.62
C ASN A 409 1.62 -0.23 -11.38
N PHE A 410 1.11 0.49 -10.39
CA PHE A 410 0.46 -0.09 -9.21
C PHE A 410 -1.05 -0.29 -9.41
N PHE A 411 -1.42 -0.99 -10.50
CA PHE A 411 -2.80 -1.34 -10.85
C PHE A 411 -2.83 -2.68 -11.60
N PHE A 412 -4.01 -3.30 -11.69
CA PHE A 412 -4.20 -4.62 -12.31
C PHE A 412 -5.02 -4.57 -13.59
N GLU A 413 -6.10 -3.78 -13.64
CA GLU A 413 -7.04 -3.84 -14.76
C GLU A 413 -7.20 -2.51 -15.51
N ASN A 414 -7.33 -1.38 -14.81
CA ASN A 414 -7.73 -0.13 -15.50
C ASN A 414 -7.15 1.14 -14.85
N PRO A 415 -6.05 1.72 -15.39
CA PRO A 415 -5.41 2.87 -14.75
C PRO A 415 -6.09 4.22 -15.00
N MET A 416 -6.97 4.37 -16.00
CA MET A 416 -7.44 5.70 -16.42
C MET A 416 -8.95 5.72 -16.64
N LYS A 417 -9.71 5.79 -15.55
CA LYS A 417 -11.15 6.04 -15.62
C LYS A 417 -11.40 7.42 -16.23
N THR A 418 -12.12 7.45 -17.34
CA THR A 418 -12.55 8.67 -18.06
C THR A 418 -13.69 9.40 -17.36
N GLU A 419 -14.25 8.82 -16.30
CA GLU A 419 -15.31 9.41 -15.49
C GLU A 419 -14.99 9.17 -14.01
N THR A 420 -15.23 10.18 -13.18
CA THR A 420 -15.05 10.04 -11.74
C THR A 420 -16.21 9.24 -11.15
N THR A 421 -15.86 8.18 -10.41
CA THR A 421 -16.83 7.38 -9.64
C THR A 421 -16.39 7.35 -8.18
N PRO A 422 -17.16 7.95 -7.25
CA PRO A 422 -16.84 7.91 -5.82
C PRO A 422 -16.71 6.48 -5.31
N PHE A 423 -15.90 6.28 -4.27
CA PHE A 423 -15.75 4.97 -3.63
C PHE A 423 -15.40 5.13 -2.14
N LEU A 424 -15.66 4.05 -1.38
CA LEU A 424 -15.30 3.92 0.02
C LEU A 424 -14.66 2.55 0.27
N LEU A 425 -13.39 2.58 0.69
CA LEU A 425 -12.65 1.44 1.24
C LEU A 425 -12.75 1.52 2.77
N GLY A 426 -13.91 1.17 3.30
CA GLY A 426 -14.28 1.42 4.69
C GLY A 426 -13.38 0.73 5.72
N ALA A 427 -12.91 -0.49 5.43
CA ALA A 427 -12.02 -1.22 6.34
C ALA A 427 -10.58 -0.67 6.33
N SER A 428 -10.17 -0.06 5.20
CA SER A 428 -8.88 0.61 5.02
C SER A 428 -8.88 2.07 5.42
N GLY A 429 -10.03 2.67 5.75
CA GLY A 429 -10.10 4.09 6.09
C GLY A 429 -9.75 5.01 4.92
N ILE A 430 -10.15 4.68 3.70
CA ILE A 430 -9.90 5.52 2.51
C ILE A 430 -11.21 5.79 1.79
N GLY A 431 -11.48 7.05 1.45
CA GLY A 431 -12.60 7.43 0.61
C GLY A 431 -12.21 8.41 -0.48
N MET A 432 -12.98 8.41 -1.57
CA MET A 432 -12.86 9.38 -2.65
C MET A 432 -14.23 9.91 -3.04
N MET A 433 -14.41 11.23 -2.89
CA MET A 433 -15.54 11.98 -3.41
C MET A 433 -15.13 12.67 -4.70
N GLY A 434 -16.03 12.79 -5.67
CA GLY A 434 -15.69 13.45 -6.91
C GLY A 434 -16.76 13.46 -7.98
N PHE A 435 -16.50 14.25 -9.01
CA PHE A 435 -17.35 14.47 -10.17
C PHE A 435 -16.49 14.64 -11.44
N GLY A 436 -17.16 14.82 -12.57
CA GLY A 436 -16.53 15.22 -13.82
C GLY A 436 -16.01 14.05 -14.66
N LYS A 437 -15.53 14.38 -15.85
CA LYS A 437 -15.05 13.45 -16.87
C LYS A 437 -13.75 13.94 -17.47
N GLU A 438 -12.94 13.01 -17.95
CA GLU A 438 -11.67 13.27 -18.65
C GLU A 438 -10.77 14.23 -17.86
N LYS A 439 -10.35 15.33 -18.48
CA LYS A 439 -9.51 16.38 -17.88
C LYS A 439 -10.24 17.27 -16.85
N ASP A 440 -11.58 17.22 -16.82
CA ASP A 440 -12.43 18.06 -15.98
C ASP A 440 -12.85 17.31 -14.70
N GLN A 441 -12.18 16.20 -14.38
CA GLN A 441 -12.40 15.46 -13.14
C GLN A 441 -11.93 16.25 -11.93
N VAL A 442 -12.76 16.22 -10.88
CA VAL A 442 -12.40 16.62 -9.52
C VAL A 442 -12.50 15.40 -8.62
N ARG A 443 -11.43 15.11 -7.87
CA ARG A 443 -11.38 13.99 -6.91
C ARG A 443 -10.77 14.44 -5.61
N LEU A 444 -11.56 14.38 -4.54
CA LEU A 444 -11.13 14.60 -3.17
C LEU A 444 -10.90 13.24 -2.51
N TYR A 445 -9.64 12.95 -2.21
CA TYR A 445 -9.22 11.80 -1.42
C TYR A 445 -9.09 12.22 0.03
N PHE A 446 -9.58 11.40 0.95
CA PHE A 446 -9.39 11.61 2.38
C PHE A 446 -9.04 10.29 3.05
N HIS A 447 -8.12 10.38 4.00
CA HIS A 447 -7.47 9.26 4.63
C HIS A 447 -7.77 9.26 6.13
N PHE A 448 -8.15 8.11 6.66
CA PHE A 448 -8.49 7.90 8.07
C PHE A 448 -8.14 6.48 8.53
N ASP A 449 -7.17 5.82 7.90
CA ASP A 449 -6.61 4.57 8.42
C ASP A 449 -5.91 4.83 9.76
N GLY A 450 -5.65 3.73 10.46
CA GLY A 450 -4.76 3.70 11.60
C GLY A 450 -3.37 3.26 11.17
N THR A 451 -2.43 3.30 12.11
CA THR A 451 -1.06 2.88 11.85
C THR A 451 -0.93 1.36 11.98
N HIS A 452 -0.48 0.65 10.94
CA HIS A 452 -0.35 -0.80 10.85
C HIS A 452 1.00 -1.26 10.28
N GLY A 453 2.02 -0.40 10.30
CA GLY A 453 3.35 -0.63 9.75
C GLY A 453 3.52 0.08 8.41
N HIS A 454 4.65 0.78 8.25
CA HIS A 454 4.93 1.63 7.07
C HIS A 454 4.10 2.92 6.97
N ASP A 455 3.50 3.33 8.08
CA ASP A 455 2.53 4.44 8.15
C ASP A 455 3.16 5.82 8.31
N HIS A 456 2.38 6.83 7.97
CA HIS A 456 2.49 8.25 8.21
C HIS A 456 1.45 8.62 9.29
N TYR A 457 1.53 9.83 9.83
CA TYR A 457 0.71 10.27 10.97
C TYR A 457 -0.37 11.25 10.47
N ASP A 458 -1.16 10.76 9.52
CA ASP A 458 -1.94 11.54 8.58
C ASP A 458 -3.45 11.25 8.65
N CYS A 459 -3.93 10.72 9.78
CA CYS A 459 -5.36 10.51 9.97
C CYS A 459 -6.11 11.85 9.84
N LEU A 460 -7.21 11.82 9.09
CA LEU A 460 -7.99 12.96 8.60
C LEU A 460 -7.27 13.83 7.57
N GLY A 461 -6.17 13.37 6.97
CA GLY A 461 -5.48 14.01 5.86
C GLY A 461 -6.30 13.99 4.56
N ILE A 462 -6.03 14.94 3.67
CA ILE A 462 -6.69 15.05 2.37
C ILE A 462 -5.70 15.33 1.23
N SER A 463 -6.08 14.85 0.04
CA SER A 463 -5.45 15.18 -1.25
C SER A 463 -6.52 15.51 -2.28
N LEU A 464 -6.22 16.44 -3.20
CA LEU A 464 -7.19 16.94 -4.17
C LEU A 464 -6.61 16.87 -5.59
N TRP A 465 -7.35 16.22 -6.47
CA TRP A 465 -7.15 16.25 -7.92
C TRP A 465 -8.14 17.24 -8.55
N ALA A 466 -7.65 18.19 -9.31
CA ALA A 466 -8.42 19.14 -10.11
C ALA A 466 -7.52 19.73 -11.21
N CYS A 467 -8.10 20.39 -12.21
CA CYS A 467 -7.32 20.98 -13.31
C CYS A 467 -6.42 19.95 -14.03
N ASN A 468 -6.86 18.68 -14.07
CA ASN A 468 -6.12 17.52 -14.62
C ASN A 468 -4.75 17.24 -13.94
N GLN A 469 -4.63 17.53 -12.65
CA GLN A 469 -3.45 17.22 -11.85
C GLN A 469 -3.79 17.13 -10.36
N GLU A 470 -2.84 16.66 -9.55
CA GLU A 470 -2.88 16.95 -8.12
C GLU A 470 -2.75 18.47 -7.92
N ILE A 471 -3.64 19.06 -7.14
CA ILE A 471 -3.58 20.47 -6.75
C ILE A 471 -3.26 20.61 -5.24
N SER A 472 -3.55 19.57 -4.47
CA SER A 472 -3.03 19.32 -3.13
C SER A 472 -2.65 17.84 -3.03
N SER A 473 -1.46 17.57 -2.51
CA SER A 473 -0.78 16.27 -2.62
C SER A 473 -0.39 15.73 -1.26
N GLU A 474 -0.43 14.41 -1.07
CA GLU A 474 0.30 13.74 0.00
C GLU A 474 1.83 13.86 -0.19
N THR A 475 2.56 13.62 0.89
CA THR A 475 4.03 13.65 0.93
C THR A 475 4.68 12.43 0.23
N ALA A 476 5.92 12.10 0.58
CA ALA A 476 6.70 11.05 -0.08
C ALA A 476 7.02 9.87 0.85
N TYR A 477 7.21 8.69 0.27
CA TYR A 477 7.74 7.54 0.99
C TYR A 477 9.17 7.76 1.51
N ARG A 478 10.11 8.11 0.63
CA ARG A 478 11.55 8.19 0.94
C ARG A 478 12.05 9.62 0.99
N GLY A 479 13.32 9.78 1.36
CA GLY A 479 13.95 11.09 1.56
C GLY A 479 14.04 11.42 3.04
N LEU A 480 13.40 12.51 3.46
CA LEU A 480 13.41 12.98 4.85
C LEU A 480 12.31 12.26 5.65
N ARG A 481 12.52 10.98 5.94
CA ARG A 481 11.50 10.08 6.52
C ARG A 481 10.81 10.61 7.77
N ASP A 482 11.56 11.23 8.69
CA ASP A 482 11.00 11.83 9.91
C ASP A 482 10.01 12.97 9.62
N TRP A 483 10.25 13.77 8.57
CA TRP A 483 9.31 14.81 8.13
C TRP A 483 8.13 14.17 7.42
N ASN A 484 8.39 13.30 6.44
CA ASN A 484 7.33 12.70 5.63
C ASN A 484 6.29 11.97 6.46
N LYS A 485 6.66 11.36 7.59
CA LYS A 485 5.69 10.71 8.48
C LYS A 485 4.98 11.66 9.44
N SER A 486 5.51 12.85 9.68
CA SER A 486 5.00 13.75 10.73
C SER A 486 3.64 14.33 10.36
N THR A 487 2.76 14.53 11.34
CA THR A 487 1.41 15.08 11.12
C THR A 487 1.45 16.46 10.46
N ALA A 488 2.49 17.24 10.73
CA ALA A 488 2.69 18.57 10.15
C ALA A 488 3.01 18.56 8.64
N ALA A 489 3.38 17.41 8.07
CA ALA A 489 3.65 17.26 6.64
C ALA A 489 2.40 16.96 5.80
N HIS A 490 1.24 16.83 6.44
CA HIS A 490 -0.04 16.48 5.82
C HIS A 490 -1.09 17.59 5.99
N ASN A 491 -2.10 17.58 5.14
CA ASN A 491 -3.22 18.53 5.20
C ASN A 491 -4.21 18.16 6.31
N THR A 492 -3.83 18.35 7.57
CA THR A 492 -4.65 18.06 8.76
C THR A 492 -4.34 19.03 9.91
N VAL A 493 -4.93 18.85 11.09
CA VAL A 493 -4.65 19.68 12.27
C VAL A 493 -3.61 19.03 13.18
N VAL A 494 -2.55 19.77 13.54
CA VAL A 494 -1.57 19.37 14.55
C VAL A 494 -1.95 19.97 15.91
N ILE A 495 -1.82 19.18 16.98
CA ILE A 495 -2.11 19.62 18.36
C ILE A 495 -0.82 19.72 19.16
N ASP A 496 -0.56 20.88 19.75
CA ASP A 496 0.62 21.18 20.58
C ASP A 496 1.96 20.87 19.87
N GLU A 497 2.01 21.03 18.53
CA GLU A 497 3.14 20.63 17.68
C GLU A 497 3.57 19.15 17.86
N LYS A 498 2.63 18.28 18.24
CA LYS A 498 2.86 16.84 18.39
C LYS A 498 2.21 16.05 17.27
N ASP A 499 2.94 15.04 16.85
CA ASP A 499 2.45 14.02 15.94
C ASP A 499 1.32 13.18 16.58
N GLN A 500 0.45 12.66 15.72
CA GLN A 500 -0.44 11.54 16.06
C GLN A 500 0.41 10.32 16.49
N TYR A 501 -0.15 9.45 17.32
CA TYR A 501 0.60 8.32 17.87
C TYR A 501 0.62 7.11 16.94
N THR A 502 1.61 6.24 17.14
CA THR A 502 1.77 5.00 16.36
C THR A 502 1.43 3.74 17.14
N TYR A 503 1.25 2.65 16.42
CA TYR A 503 1.11 1.30 16.98
C TYR A 503 2.27 0.87 17.90
N HIS A 504 3.44 1.55 17.86
CA HIS A 504 4.54 1.30 18.78
C HIS A 504 4.31 1.87 20.18
N GLN A 505 3.52 2.95 20.32
CA GLN A 505 3.31 3.69 21.57
C GLN A 505 2.11 3.16 22.40
N GLY A 506 1.22 2.34 21.83
CA GLY A 506 0.05 1.76 22.51
C GLY A 506 0.33 0.53 23.39
N VAL A 507 1.29 0.64 24.33
CA VAL A 507 1.88 -0.50 25.06
C VAL A 507 0.92 -1.18 26.05
N GLU A 508 -0.10 -0.49 26.60
CA GLU A 508 -0.87 -0.97 27.76
C GLU A 508 -1.69 -2.25 27.55
N LYS A 509 -2.01 -2.63 26.31
CA LYS A 509 -2.77 -3.88 26.00
C LYS A 509 -1.96 -4.92 25.24
N LYS A 510 -0.67 -4.66 25.00
CA LYS A 510 0.12 -5.38 24.00
C LYS A 510 0.42 -6.82 24.43
N GLU A 511 0.78 -7.04 25.69
CA GLU A 511 1.27 -8.35 26.17
C GLU A 511 0.15 -9.40 26.28
N ALA A 512 -1.04 -9.03 26.76
CA ALA A 512 -2.18 -9.95 26.87
C ALA A 512 -2.82 -10.29 25.52
N LEU A 513 -2.84 -9.34 24.57
CA LEU A 513 -3.33 -9.60 23.20
C LEU A 513 -2.30 -10.37 22.35
N GLN A 514 -1.00 -10.12 22.52
CA GLN A 514 0.07 -10.78 21.74
C GLN A 514 0.05 -12.30 21.82
N SER A 515 -0.17 -12.83 23.04
CA SER A 515 -0.18 -14.26 23.30
C SER A 515 -1.53 -14.93 22.99
N ALA A 516 -2.59 -14.15 22.74
CA ALA A 516 -3.90 -14.70 22.43
C ALA A 516 -3.91 -15.36 21.04
N PRO A 517 -4.51 -16.55 20.90
CA PRO A 517 -4.68 -17.20 19.60
C PRO A 517 -5.60 -16.38 18.70
N ILE A 518 -5.34 -16.40 17.40
CA ILE A 518 -6.22 -15.78 16.41
C ILE A 518 -7.45 -16.69 16.24
N PRO A 519 -8.68 -16.18 16.40
CA PRO A 519 -9.89 -17.01 16.49
C PRO A 519 -10.10 -18.02 15.36
N LEU A 520 -9.82 -17.61 14.11
CA LEU A 520 -9.98 -18.45 12.92
C LEU A 520 -8.68 -19.15 12.48
N TYR A 521 -7.56 -18.83 13.15
CA TYR A 521 -6.23 -19.32 12.84
C TYR A 521 -5.45 -19.62 14.13
N PRO A 522 -5.93 -20.56 14.98
CA PRO A 522 -5.40 -20.78 16.33
C PRO A 522 -3.95 -21.30 16.36
N GLN A 523 -3.41 -21.72 15.21
CA GLN A 523 -1.98 -22.01 15.06
C GLN A 523 -1.09 -20.76 15.15
N TYR A 524 -1.69 -19.57 15.05
CA TYR A 524 -1.03 -18.29 15.21
C TYR A 524 -1.60 -17.55 16.43
N THR A 525 -0.73 -16.79 17.08
CA THR A 525 -1.12 -15.74 18.02
C THR A 525 -1.00 -14.37 17.35
N TYR A 526 -1.57 -13.32 17.92
CA TYR A 526 -1.42 -11.98 17.35
C TYR A 526 0.05 -11.52 17.26
N GLU A 527 0.97 -12.06 18.06
CA GLU A 527 2.42 -11.79 17.95
C GLU A 527 2.99 -12.20 16.58
N HIS A 528 2.42 -13.25 15.98
CA HIS A 528 2.86 -13.76 14.69
C HIS A 528 2.48 -12.84 13.54
N ILE A 529 1.36 -12.12 13.64
CA ILE A 529 0.96 -11.17 12.60
C ILE A 529 1.88 -9.94 12.67
N ARG A 530 2.56 -9.65 11.57
CA ARG A 530 3.36 -8.42 11.41
C ARG A 530 2.43 -7.31 10.91
N GLY A 531 2.55 -6.12 11.49
CA GLY A 531 1.82 -4.93 11.02
C GLY A 531 0.69 -4.45 11.93
N GLY A 532 1.01 -3.98 13.13
CA GLY A 532 0.11 -3.16 13.95
C GLY A 532 -1.30 -3.68 14.25
N VAL A 533 -1.49 -5.00 14.40
CA VAL A 533 -2.75 -5.63 14.90
C VAL A 533 -3.18 -5.20 16.33
N TYR A 534 -2.47 -4.23 16.91
CA TYR A 534 -2.62 -3.74 18.28
C TYR A 534 -3.13 -2.30 18.33
N SER A 535 -3.11 -1.56 17.21
CA SER A 535 -3.53 -0.17 17.16
C SER A 535 -5.00 -0.09 16.79
N ASP A 536 -5.79 0.40 17.73
CA ASP A 536 -7.16 0.89 17.49
C ASP A 536 -7.09 2.43 17.33
N ASN A 537 -6.23 2.91 16.42
CA ASN A 537 -5.98 4.34 16.18
C ASN A 537 -6.57 4.88 14.87
N SER A 538 -7.27 4.04 14.10
CA SER A 538 -8.00 4.45 12.90
C SER A 538 -9.10 5.47 13.21
N GLY A 539 -9.40 6.32 12.23
CA GLY A 539 -10.57 7.17 12.26
C GLY A 539 -11.87 6.39 12.11
N ARG A 540 -12.97 7.03 12.47
CA ARG A 540 -14.31 6.49 12.59
C ARG A 540 -15.23 7.26 11.66
N LEU A 541 -15.67 6.63 10.58
CA LEU A 541 -16.64 7.25 9.66
C LEU A 541 -17.95 7.50 10.42
N VAL A 542 -18.44 8.74 10.37
CA VAL A 542 -19.69 9.19 11.02
C VAL A 542 -20.81 9.35 10.00
N LEU A 543 -20.49 9.90 8.81
CA LEU A 543 -21.43 10.14 7.72
C LEU A 543 -20.72 9.96 6.38
N TRP A 544 -21.42 9.36 5.41
CA TRP A 544 -21.01 9.27 4.02
C TRP A 544 -22.23 9.19 3.11
N ASP A 545 -22.33 10.10 2.14
CA ASP A 545 -23.29 10.05 1.03
C ASP A 545 -22.66 10.64 -0.22
N THR A 546 -22.65 9.86 -1.30
CA THR A 546 -22.13 10.26 -2.62
C THR A 546 -23.18 10.10 -3.72
N ASN A 547 -24.43 9.84 -3.36
CA ASN A 547 -25.52 9.53 -4.29
C ASN A 547 -26.31 10.80 -4.72
N ASP A 548 -26.03 11.96 -4.13
CA ASP A 548 -26.63 13.22 -4.61
C ASP A 548 -25.79 13.81 -5.76
N PRO A 549 -26.41 14.20 -6.89
CA PRO A 549 -25.70 14.67 -8.08
C PRO A 549 -25.03 16.05 -7.91
N GLU A 550 -25.39 16.81 -6.86
CA GLU A 550 -24.84 18.16 -6.62
C GLU A 550 -24.03 18.25 -5.31
N LEU A 551 -24.16 17.29 -4.40
CA LEU A 551 -23.49 17.30 -3.09
C LEU A 551 -22.96 15.91 -2.74
N GLN A 552 -21.69 15.84 -2.34
CA GLN A 552 -21.14 14.67 -1.67
C GLN A 552 -20.62 15.08 -0.30
N ILE A 553 -20.79 14.22 0.70
CA ILE A 553 -20.42 14.52 2.09
C ILE A 553 -19.73 13.33 2.76
N ALA A 554 -18.70 13.65 3.54
CA ALA A 554 -18.03 12.74 4.46
C ALA A 554 -17.83 13.43 5.82
N GLU A 555 -18.03 12.69 6.92
CA GLU A 555 -17.63 13.12 8.26
C GLU A 555 -16.89 11.97 8.95
N VAL A 556 -15.72 12.28 9.52
CA VAL A 556 -14.86 11.29 10.19
C VAL A 556 -14.37 11.84 11.53
N ASP A 557 -14.51 11.03 12.57
CA ASP A 557 -13.93 11.25 13.91
C ASP A 557 -12.59 10.50 14.01
N GLY A 558 -11.51 11.24 14.17
CA GLY A 558 -10.14 10.75 14.32
C GLY A 558 -9.60 10.84 15.74
N ILE A 559 -10.43 10.98 16.78
CA ILE A 559 -9.98 11.15 18.19
C ILE A 559 -8.94 10.11 18.63
N ASN A 560 -9.08 8.89 18.10
CA ASN A 560 -8.22 7.76 18.39
C ASN A 560 -6.80 7.90 17.81
N SER A 561 -6.47 8.89 16.98
CA SER A 561 -5.12 9.12 16.48
C SER A 561 -4.22 9.85 17.49
N TYR A 562 -4.80 10.53 18.49
CA TYR A 562 -4.08 11.31 19.51
C TYR A 562 -4.12 10.71 20.93
N LYS A 563 -4.88 9.62 21.13
CA LYS A 563 -5.16 8.99 22.44
C LYS A 563 -3.98 8.87 23.41
N TYR A 564 -2.76 8.64 22.92
CA TYR A 564 -1.55 8.48 23.75
C TYR A 564 -0.54 9.65 23.65
N THR A 565 -0.81 10.69 22.87
CA THR A 565 0.09 11.83 22.68
C THR A 565 -0.44 13.13 23.30
N VAL A 566 -1.75 13.36 23.22
CA VAL A 566 -2.44 14.54 23.79
C VAL A 566 -3.82 14.10 24.33
N ASP A 567 -4.27 14.70 25.44
CA ASP A 567 -5.65 14.51 25.90
C ASP A 567 -6.63 15.26 24.99
N VAL A 568 -7.25 14.53 24.08
CA VAL A 568 -8.17 15.04 23.06
C VAL A 568 -9.56 14.47 23.32
N LYS A 569 -10.57 15.35 23.26
CA LYS A 569 -12.00 15.02 23.40
C LYS A 569 -12.74 15.09 22.07
N GLU A 570 -12.20 15.82 21.09
CA GLU A 570 -12.71 15.89 19.72
C GLU A 570 -11.56 16.09 18.75
N TYR A 571 -11.55 15.32 17.66
CA TYR A 571 -10.69 15.54 16.49
C TYR A 571 -11.47 15.07 15.26
N ARG A 572 -12.28 15.95 14.66
CA ARG A 572 -13.28 15.56 13.67
C ARG A 572 -13.26 16.46 12.45
N ARG A 573 -13.40 15.88 11.27
CA ARG A 573 -13.44 16.60 9.99
C ARG A 573 -14.72 16.28 9.22
N THR A 574 -15.43 17.32 8.78
CA THR A 574 -16.57 17.22 7.86
C THR A 574 -16.16 17.84 6.53
N LEU A 575 -16.27 17.09 5.44
CA LEU A 575 -15.92 17.49 4.07
C LEU A 575 -17.16 17.43 3.21
N CYS A 576 -17.43 18.50 2.46
CA CYS A 576 -18.54 18.56 1.50
C CYS A 576 -18.00 18.97 0.14
N LEU A 577 -18.20 18.15 -0.90
CA LEU A 577 -17.89 18.51 -2.27
C LEU A 577 -19.18 18.94 -2.99
N VAL A 578 -19.22 20.19 -3.43
CA VAL A 578 -20.39 20.79 -4.09
C VAL A 578 -20.11 20.97 -5.57
N ARG A 579 -21.01 20.44 -6.39
CA ARG A 579 -21.05 20.70 -7.82
C ARG A 579 -22.00 21.87 -8.09
N VAL A 580 -21.47 22.94 -8.66
CA VAL A 580 -22.26 24.12 -9.03
C VAL A 580 -22.82 23.96 -10.44
N ASP A 581 -21.98 23.48 -11.37
CA ASP A 581 -22.37 23.13 -12.74
C ASP A 581 -21.48 22.01 -13.30
N GLU A 582 -21.34 21.87 -14.62
CA GLU A 582 -20.49 20.82 -15.23
C GLU A 582 -18.99 21.03 -15.04
N LYS A 583 -18.53 22.26 -14.79
CA LYS A 583 -17.12 22.63 -14.74
C LYS A 583 -16.68 23.20 -13.40
N HIS A 584 -17.60 23.76 -12.62
CA HIS A 584 -17.28 24.45 -11.38
C HIS A 584 -17.70 23.66 -10.14
N PHE A 585 -16.76 23.55 -9.20
CA PHE A 585 -16.88 22.81 -7.97
C PHE A 585 -16.18 23.57 -6.83
N TYR A 586 -16.65 23.39 -5.61
CA TYR A 586 -15.91 23.81 -4.42
C TYR A 586 -16.11 22.80 -3.30
N MET A 587 -15.19 22.84 -2.33
CA MET A 587 -15.22 22.00 -1.14
C MET A 587 -15.40 22.86 0.10
N VAL A 588 -16.28 22.45 1.01
CA VAL A 588 -16.35 22.97 2.39
C VAL A 588 -15.62 22.00 3.31
N ASP A 589 -14.69 22.51 4.10
CA ASP A 589 -13.90 21.79 5.10
C ASP A 589 -14.16 22.36 6.49
N ILE A 590 -14.70 21.55 7.39
CA ILE A 590 -14.97 21.90 8.79
C ILE A 590 -14.18 20.96 9.68
N PHE A 591 -13.15 21.49 10.36
CA PHE A 591 -12.32 20.74 11.28
C PHE A 591 -12.56 21.20 12.72
N ARG A 592 -12.86 20.27 13.62
CA ARG A 592 -13.17 20.53 15.03
C ARG A 592 -12.16 19.85 15.92
N VAL A 593 -11.59 20.60 16.85
CA VAL A 593 -10.64 20.08 17.82
C VAL A 593 -10.97 20.56 19.23
N LYS A 594 -10.96 19.64 20.18
CA LYS A 594 -11.12 19.91 21.62
C LYS A 594 -10.11 19.09 22.41
N GLY A 595 -9.35 19.74 23.28
CA GLY A 595 -8.15 19.21 23.93
C GLY A 595 -6.92 20.05 23.60
N GLY A 596 -5.75 19.70 24.15
CA GLY A 596 -4.51 20.45 23.90
C GLY A 596 -4.55 21.93 24.30
N LYS A 597 -3.57 22.71 23.83
CA LYS A 597 -3.44 24.15 24.07
C LYS A 597 -3.32 24.97 22.79
N THR A 598 -2.72 24.40 21.76
CA THR A 598 -2.49 25.04 20.46
C THR A 598 -2.89 24.09 19.34
N HIS A 599 -3.64 24.61 18.37
CA HIS A 599 -4.08 23.88 17.18
C HIS A 599 -3.56 24.56 15.93
N ASP A 600 -2.84 23.80 15.10
CA ASP A 600 -2.27 24.26 13.85
C ASP A 600 -2.97 23.55 12.70
N TRP A 601 -3.87 24.25 12.01
CA TRP A 601 -4.44 23.75 10.76
C TRP A 601 -3.38 23.93 9.66
N MET A 602 -2.83 22.80 9.21
CA MET A 602 -1.76 22.73 8.23
C MET A 602 -2.34 22.49 6.84
N PHE A 603 -1.91 23.30 5.87
CA PHE A 603 -2.38 23.16 4.49
C PHE A 603 -1.29 23.50 3.46
N HIS A 604 -1.20 22.69 2.42
CA HIS A 604 -0.26 22.83 1.33
C HIS A 604 -0.86 22.41 -0.02
N GLY A 605 -0.24 22.88 -1.08
CA GLY A 605 -0.61 22.58 -2.46
C GLY A 605 0.09 21.34 -3.00
N ASN A 606 0.24 21.30 -4.31
CA ASN A 606 0.90 20.24 -5.06
C ASN A 606 2.41 20.17 -4.73
N PHE A 607 2.94 18.98 -4.44
CA PHE A 607 4.38 18.79 -4.18
C PHE A 607 5.23 18.38 -5.39
N GLU A 608 4.64 18.10 -6.55
CA GLU A 608 5.36 17.89 -7.82
C GLU A 608 5.68 19.18 -8.57
N LYS A 609 4.98 20.26 -8.25
CA LYS A 609 5.15 21.55 -8.92
C LYS A 609 5.39 22.64 -7.90
N LYS A 610 6.27 23.58 -8.24
CA LYS A 610 6.49 24.71 -7.36
C LYS A 610 5.25 25.62 -7.40
N TYR A 611 4.88 26.16 -6.25
CA TYR A 611 3.81 27.14 -6.13
C TYR A 611 4.19 28.25 -5.13
N GLU A 612 3.46 29.35 -5.21
CA GLU A 612 3.52 30.45 -4.25
C GLU A 612 2.15 30.61 -3.57
N VAL A 613 2.14 30.79 -2.25
CA VAL A 613 0.96 31.11 -1.45
C VAL A 613 0.82 32.63 -1.40
N LYS A 614 -0.22 33.14 -2.06
CA LYS A 614 -0.59 34.56 -2.01
C LYS A 614 -1.72 34.73 -1.03
N ILE A 615 -1.44 35.44 0.06
CA ILE A 615 -2.45 35.79 1.04
C ILE A 615 -3.05 37.14 0.66
N THR A 616 -4.38 37.16 0.51
CA THR A 616 -5.18 38.36 0.34
C THR A 616 -6.25 38.40 1.43
N GLY A 617 -6.65 39.62 1.78
CA GLY A 617 -7.68 39.85 2.79
C GLY A 617 -8.45 41.13 2.48
N THR A 618 -9.15 41.65 3.48
CA THR A 618 -9.77 42.98 3.39
C THR A 618 -8.71 44.07 3.21
N ALA A 619 -9.10 45.25 2.73
CA ALA A 619 -8.17 46.34 2.41
C ALA A 619 -7.28 46.81 3.58
N ASP A 620 -7.64 46.45 4.82
CA ASP A 620 -6.91 46.73 6.05
C ASP A 620 -5.99 45.59 6.52
N MET A 621 -5.85 44.50 5.76
CA MET A 621 -4.93 43.42 6.11
C MET A 621 -3.48 43.94 6.13
N PRO A 622 -2.77 43.81 7.26
CA PRO A 622 -1.40 44.29 7.35
C PRO A 622 -0.45 43.41 6.53
N SER A 623 0.68 43.98 6.14
CA SER A 623 1.77 43.22 5.52
C SER A 623 2.31 42.16 6.48
N PHE A 624 2.69 41.02 5.91
CA PHE A 624 3.36 39.96 6.66
C PHE A 624 4.73 40.43 7.16
N ILE A 625 5.08 40.04 8.37
CA ILE A 625 6.40 40.25 8.97
C ILE A 625 7.13 38.91 9.11
N GLU A 626 8.45 38.95 9.06
CA GLU A 626 9.27 37.79 9.38
C GLU A 626 9.16 37.45 10.88
N LYS A 627 8.94 36.17 11.18
CA LYS A 627 9.00 35.62 12.54
C LYS A 627 10.23 34.71 12.65
N LYS A 628 10.99 34.87 13.74
CA LYS A 628 12.10 33.97 14.05
C LYS A 628 11.56 32.65 14.63
N GLY A 629 12.20 31.55 14.28
CA GLY A 629 11.89 30.23 14.84
C GLY A 629 11.75 29.17 13.76
N VAL A 630 11.38 27.98 14.22
CA VAL A 630 11.06 26.82 13.38
C VAL A 630 9.74 26.26 13.87
N LEU A 631 8.80 26.03 12.97
CA LEU A 631 7.49 25.46 13.24
C LEU A 631 7.53 23.95 12.99
N CYS A 632 7.01 23.14 13.92
CA CYS A 632 6.92 21.68 13.80
C CYS A 632 8.25 21.05 13.35
N LYS A 633 9.36 21.47 13.95
CA LYS A 633 10.74 20.97 13.74
C LYS A 633 11.39 21.25 12.37
N TYR A 634 10.63 21.40 11.28
CA TYR A 634 11.20 21.47 9.92
C TYR A 634 10.84 22.72 9.11
N MET A 635 9.78 23.45 9.47
CA MET A 635 9.33 24.61 8.71
C MET A 635 10.01 25.89 9.21
N ASP A 636 10.69 26.61 8.32
CA ASP A 636 11.40 27.85 8.63
C ASP A 636 10.91 29.00 7.72
N ASN A 637 11.66 30.11 7.65
CA ASN A 637 11.27 31.32 6.91
C ASN A 637 9.83 31.76 7.21
N LEU A 638 9.48 31.74 8.50
CA LEU A 638 8.13 32.03 8.97
C LEU A 638 7.80 33.48 8.63
N ARG A 639 6.70 33.68 7.91
CA ARG A 639 6.10 34.99 7.64
C ARG A 639 4.70 34.96 8.23
N ALA A 640 4.33 35.95 9.02
CA ALA A 640 3.02 35.99 9.65
C ALA A 640 2.45 37.39 9.72
N LEU A 641 1.14 37.50 9.93
CA LEU A 641 0.56 38.78 10.32
C LEU A 641 1.15 39.25 11.67
N PRO A 642 1.35 40.57 11.86
CA PRO A 642 1.99 41.13 13.05
C PRO A 642 1.18 40.98 14.34
N TYR A 643 -0.12 40.71 14.23
CA TYR A 643 -1.04 40.49 15.34
C TYR A 643 -2.11 39.47 14.96
N ALA A 644 -2.85 38.99 15.96
CA ALA A 644 -3.94 38.04 15.75
C ALA A 644 -5.02 38.60 14.83
N TRP A 645 -5.33 37.85 13.78
CA TRP A 645 -6.32 38.20 12.76
C TRP A 645 -7.67 37.58 13.09
N ASN A 646 -8.76 38.26 12.76
CA ASN A 646 -10.12 37.77 13.05
C ASN A 646 -11.09 37.85 11.86
N LYS A 647 -10.64 38.32 10.70
CA LYS A 647 -11.43 38.36 9.46
C LYS A 647 -11.09 37.16 8.58
N ASN A 648 -11.89 36.96 7.54
CA ASN A 648 -11.61 35.93 6.54
C ASN A 648 -10.23 36.13 5.90
N VAL A 649 -9.59 35.02 5.55
CA VAL A 649 -8.29 34.97 4.88
C VAL A 649 -8.47 34.25 3.56
N ILE A 650 -8.03 34.85 2.45
CA ILE A 650 -8.01 34.21 1.14
C ILE A 650 -6.55 33.84 0.84
N ALA A 651 -6.30 32.55 0.63
CA ALA A 651 -4.99 32.01 0.29
C ALA A 651 -5.04 31.35 -1.09
N ASP A 652 -4.32 31.92 -2.05
CA ASP A 652 -4.18 31.37 -3.40
C ASP A 652 -2.85 30.64 -3.54
N PHE A 653 -2.90 29.32 -3.69
CA PHE A 653 -1.76 28.46 -3.98
C PHE A 653 -1.53 28.47 -5.50
N CYS A 654 -0.73 29.43 -5.97
CA CYS A 654 -0.46 29.68 -7.38
C CYS A 654 0.63 28.75 -7.91
N SER A 655 0.26 27.69 -8.62
CA SER A 655 1.24 26.81 -9.26
C SER A 655 1.90 27.47 -10.48
N GLU A 656 3.15 27.11 -10.75
CA GLU A 656 3.94 27.65 -11.86
C GLU A 656 3.35 27.37 -13.26
N ASP A 657 2.49 26.34 -13.38
CA ASP A 657 1.81 25.97 -14.63
C ASP A 657 0.46 26.68 -14.84
N GLY A 658 0.07 27.56 -13.91
CA GLY A 658 -1.14 28.35 -13.97
C GLY A 658 -2.36 27.74 -13.28
N ALA A 659 -2.27 26.57 -12.66
CA ALA A 659 -3.35 26.11 -11.79
C ALA A 659 -3.32 26.82 -10.43
N ILE A 660 -4.49 27.12 -9.90
CA ILE A 660 -4.67 27.84 -8.63
C ILE A 660 -5.61 27.02 -7.76
N LEU A 661 -5.16 26.69 -6.54
CA LEU A 661 -6.05 26.27 -5.44
C LEU A 661 -6.29 27.49 -4.56
N ARG A 662 -7.51 27.99 -4.57
CA ARG A 662 -7.95 29.11 -3.75
C ARG A 662 -8.66 28.59 -2.51
N THR A 663 -8.24 29.07 -1.35
CA THR A 663 -8.81 28.68 -0.06
C THR A 663 -9.26 29.92 0.71
N ILE A 664 -10.55 30.02 1.04
CA ILE A 664 -11.09 31.05 1.92
C ILE A 664 -11.29 30.43 3.31
N ILE A 665 -10.60 30.96 4.32
CA ILE A 665 -10.65 30.47 5.71
C ILE A 665 -11.42 31.48 6.55
N ALA A 666 -12.38 30.97 7.31
CA ALA A 666 -13.24 31.80 8.14
C ALA A 666 -12.44 32.47 9.27
N GLY A 667 -12.69 33.77 9.45
CA GLY A 667 -12.12 34.55 10.53
C GLY A 667 -12.56 34.04 11.91
N SER A 668 -11.64 34.08 12.87
CA SER A 668 -11.90 33.78 14.28
C SER A 668 -10.95 34.59 15.15
N GLU A 669 -11.37 34.95 16.35
CA GLU A 669 -10.50 35.60 17.33
C GLU A 669 -9.23 34.77 17.60
N ASN A 670 -8.14 35.45 17.99
CA ASN A 670 -6.86 34.85 18.37
C ASN A 670 -6.24 33.92 17.30
N THR A 671 -6.40 34.25 16.01
CA THR A 671 -5.82 33.47 14.91
C THR A 671 -4.50 34.07 14.43
N ASP A 672 -3.43 33.26 14.49
CA ASP A 672 -2.17 33.51 13.81
C ASP A 672 -2.24 32.95 12.38
N VAL A 673 -1.97 33.79 11.37
CA VAL A 673 -1.86 33.38 9.96
C VAL A 673 -0.39 33.34 9.60
N ILE A 674 0.14 32.16 9.30
CA ILE A 674 1.58 31.92 9.12
C ILE A 674 1.81 31.23 7.76
N VAL A 675 2.70 31.77 6.95
CA VAL A 675 3.26 31.11 5.77
C VAL A 675 4.71 30.74 6.06
N ALA A 676 5.04 29.45 5.94
CA ALA A 676 6.35 28.89 6.25
C ALA A 676 6.91 28.11 5.06
N ASP A 677 8.23 27.99 4.95
CA ASP A 677 8.86 27.11 3.96
C ASP A 677 9.14 25.75 4.60
N GLY A 678 8.50 24.70 4.09
CA GLY A 678 8.65 23.31 4.56
C GLY A 678 9.22 22.38 3.48
N PRO A 679 9.79 21.22 3.84
CA PRO A 679 10.30 20.26 2.86
C PRO A 679 9.21 19.75 1.90
N ALA A 680 9.44 19.86 0.60
CA ALA A 680 8.55 19.40 -0.47
C ALA A 680 9.30 18.37 -1.33
N ILE A 681 9.34 17.14 -0.84
CA ILE A 681 10.27 16.09 -1.31
C ILE A 681 10.03 15.71 -2.78
N ARG A 682 8.78 15.78 -3.24
CA ARG A 682 8.35 15.40 -4.61
C ARG A 682 8.77 16.41 -5.68
N LEU A 683 9.37 17.55 -5.31
CA LEU A 683 10.03 18.49 -6.25
C LEU A 683 11.43 17.99 -6.68
N ALA A 684 11.89 16.86 -6.13
CA ALA A 684 13.07 16.14 -6.56
C ALA A 684 12.69 14.73 -7.02
N PRO A 685 13.54 14.09 -7.85
CA PRO A 685 13.39 12.67 -8.17
C PRO A 685 13.30 11.84 -6.89
N SER A 686 12.46 10.80 -6.90
CA SER A 686 12.37 9.93 -5.73
C SER A 686 13.71 9.26 -5.43
N PRO A 687 14.20 9.29 -4.18
CA PRO A 687 15.42 8.62 -3.82
C PRO A 687 15.24 7.09 -3.79
N ASP A 688 16.31 6.38 -4.14
CA ASP A 688 16.38 4.94 -3.93
C ASP A 688 16.41 4.61 -2.43
N ALA A 689 16.32 3.33 -2.10
CA ALA A 689 16.27 2.88 -0.71
C ALA A 689 17.52 3.32 0.10
N SER A 690 18.67 3.55 -0.56
CA SER A 690 19.92 4.06 0.05
C SER A 690 19.96 5.58 0.18
N ASN A 691 18.83 6.24 -0.04
CA ASN A 691 18.67 7.68 -0.06
C ASN A 691 19.59 8.35 -1.10
N LYS A 692 19.68 7.76 -2.29
CA LYS A 692 20.46 8.28 -3.42
C LYS A 692 19.58 8.46 -4.65
N VAL A 693 19.93 9.43 -5.48
CA VAL A 693 19.29 9.69 -6.79
C VAL A 693 20.33 9.60 -7.90
N LEU A 694 19.88 9.34 -9.13
CA LEU A 694 20.73 9.47 -10.31
C LEU A 694 20.85 10.95 -10.68
N ASN A 695 22.08 11.43 -10.87
CA ASN A 695 22.29 12.74 -11.49
C ASN A 695 22.17 12.67 -13.02
N ASP A 696 22.27 13.81 -13.70
CA ASP A 696 22.19 13.92 -15.17
C ASP A 696 23.22 13.07 -15.93
N LYS A 697 24.28 12.63 -15.24
CA LYS A 697 25.34 11.75 -15.77
C LYS A 697 25.10 10.27 -15.44
N GLY A 698 23.94 9.92 -14.89
CA GLY A 698 23.57 8.56 -14.46
C GLY A 698 24.36 8.04 -13.26
N LYS A 699 25.02 8.90 -12.48
CA LYS A 699 25.74 8.51 -11.26
C LYS A 699 24.83 8.66 -10.03
N LYS A 700 24.78 7.62 -9.19
CA LYS A 700 24.13 7.68 -7.88
C LYS A 700 24.84 8.69 -6.98
N VAL A 701 24.12 9.70 -6.51
CA VAL A 701 24.60 10.72 -5.57
C VAL A 701 23.66 10.77 -4.35
N PRO A 702 24.15 11.14 -3.15
CA PRO A 702 23.29 11.32 -1.99
C PRO A 702 22.13 12.27 -2.29
N TRP A 703 20.93 11.87 -1.94
CA TRP A 703 19.76 12.73 -1.96
C TRP A 703 19.89 13.78 -0.86
N LYS A 704 19.60 15.04 -1.19
CA LYS A 704 19.75 16.17 -0.26
C LYS A 704 18.37 16.77 0.07
N PRO A 705 17.93 16.71 1.33
CA PRO A 705 16.59 17.14 1.74
C PRO A 705 16.32 18.64 1.64
N THR A 706 17.35 19.48 1.81
CA THR A 706 17.16 20.89 2.18
C THR A 706 17.00 21.84 0.99
N GLU A 707 17.20 21.39 -0.24
CA GLU A 707 17.21 22.26 -1.43
C GLU A 707 15.83 22.38 -2.11
N LYS A 708 14.83 21.61 -1.64
CA LYS A 708 13.49 21.55 -2.22
C LYS A 708 12.42 21.79 -1.16
N LYS A 709 12.04 23.05 -1.02
CA LYS A 709 10.97 23.50 -0.12
C LYS A 709 9.80 24.06 -0.92
N SER A 710 8.61 23.99 -0.32
CA SER A 710 7.42 24.71 -0.76
C SER A 710 6.80 25.46 0.41
N GLN A 711 5.86 26.35 0.10
CA GLN A 711 5.18 27.15 1.10
C GLN A 711 4.00 26.39 1.74
N PHE A 712 3.95 26.37 3.06
CA PHE A 712 2.85 25.82 3.85
C PHE A 712 2.08 26.98 4.47
N LEU A 713 0.76 26.86 4.49
CA LEU A 713 -0.11 27.72 5.27
C LEU A 713 -0.41 27.03 6.60
N CYS A 714 -0.12 27.73 7.70
CA CYS A 714 -0.48 27.33 9.04
C CYS A 714 -1.44 28.37 9.61
N ILE A 715 -2.66 27.93 9.96
CA ILE A 715 -3.61 28.72 10.73
C ILE A 715 -3.56 28.23 12.16
N ARG A 716 -2.92 29.01 13.03
CA ARG A 716 -2.69 28.66 14.43
C ARG A 716 -3.71 29.35 15.32
N ARG A 717 -4.30 28.58 16.23
CA ARG A 717 -5.18 29.11 17.28
C ARG A 717 -4.83 28.52 18.63
N SER A 718 -4.84 29.36 19.65
CA SER A 718 -4.66 28.95 21.04
C SER A 718 -6.01 28.65 21.70
N GLY A 719 -6.00 27.85 22.75
CA GLY A 719 -7.18 27.50 23.52
C GLY A 719 -7.51 26.01 23.49
N SER A 720 -8.37 25.58 24.40
CA SER A 720 -8.76 24.19 24.59
C SER A 720 -9.72 23.66 23.52
N GLU A 721 -10.26 24.54 22.67
CA GLU A 721 -11.25 24.19 21.66
C GLU A 721 -11.16 25.16 20.49
N ASN A 722 -11.15 24.65 19.25
CA ASN A 722 -11.10 25.46 18.04
C ASN A 722 -11.84 24.77 16.87
N ILE A 723 -12.43 25.58 15.99
CA ILE A 723 -13.11 25.13 14.77
C ILE A 723 -12.51 25.84 13.56
N PHE A 724 -11.88 25.10 12.66
CA PHE A 724 -11.41 25.63 11.39
C PHE A 724 -12.48 25.40 10.32
N VAL A 725 -12.86 26.46 9.61
CA VAL A 725 -13.81 26.38 8.50
C VAL A 725 -13.15 26.99 7.28
N ALA A 726 -13.02 26.20 6.22
CA ALA A 726 -12.40 26.61 4.97
C ALA A 726 -13.28 26.22 3.77
N VAL A 727 -13.20 27.02 2.71
CA VAL A 727 -13.79 26.72 1.41
C VAL A 727 -12.72 26.74 0.34
N HIS A 728 -12.62 25.66 -0.41
CA HIS A 728 -11.58 25.44 -1.41
C HIS A 728 -12.19 25.36 -2.80
N GLU A 729 -11.62 26.08 -3.77
CA GLU A 729 -11.95 25.97 -5.20
C GLU A 729 -10.65 25.89 -6.01
N ALA A 730 -10.67 25.11 -7.09
CA ALA A 730 -9.52 24.98 -7.98
C ALA A 730 -9.92 25.39 -9.39
N TYR A 731 -9.08 26.22 -10.02
CA TYR A 731 -9.32 26.76 -11.35
C TYR A 731 -7.99 27.11 -12.04
N LYS A 732 -8.03 27.42 -13.33
CA LYS A 732 -6.86 27.89 -14.08
C LYS A 732 -6.76 29.41 -14.06
N LYS A 733 -5.56 29.95 -14.21
CA LYS A 733 -5.28 31.40 -14.16
C LYS A 733 -6.13 32.26 -15.12
N ASP A 734 -6.61 31.70 -16.21
CA ASP A 734 -7.50 32.35 -17.20
C ASP A 734 -9.00 32.26 -16.85
N GLU A 735 -9.34 31.50 -15.81
CA GLU A 735 -10.69 31.37 -15.27
C GLU A 735 -10.89 32.30 -14.06
N LYS A 736 -12.15 32.49 -13.67
CA LYS A 736 -12.51 33.31 -12.51
C LYS A 736 -13.00 32.40 -11.37
N PRO A 737 -12.64 32.70 -10.11
CA PRO A 737 -13.23 32.01 -8.98
C PRO A 737 -14.75 32.26 -8.91
N ILE A 738 -15.48 31.24 -8.49
CA ILE A 738 -16.94 31.26 -8.32
C ILE A 738 -17.35 31.60 -6.88
N VAL A 739 -16.51 31.26 -5.89
CA VAL A 739 -16.77 31.60 -4.49
C VAL A 739 -16.36 33.06 -4.25
N ARG A 740 -17.32 33.89 -3.85
CA ARG A 740 -17.10 35.32 -3.59
C ARG A 740 -16.66 35.58 -2.16
N ASP A 741 -17.35 34.98 -1.21
CA ASP A 741 -17.08 35.13 0.23
C ASP A 741 -17.73 33.98 1.02
N ILE A 742 -17.35 33.86 2.29
CA ILE A 742 -17.96 32.94 3.26
C ILE A 742 -18.35 33.69 4.54
N GLU A 743 -19.42 33.27 5.18
CA GLU A 743 -19.91 33.87 6.42
C GLU A 743 -20.22 32.78 7.44
N LEU A 744 -19.59 32.86 8.62
CA LEU A 744 -20.00 32.02 9.75
C LEU A 744 -21.31 32.56 10.30
N LEU A 745 -22.30 31.68 10.38
CA LEU A 745 -23.60 32.02 10.92
C LEU A 745 -23.60 31.92 12.44
N LYS A 746 -24.36 32.81 13.07
CA LYS A 746 -24.54 32.78 14.53
C LYS A 746 -25.51 31.66 14.91
N VAL A 747 -24.96 30.49 15.20
CA VAL A 747 -25.73 29.33 15.68
C VAL A 747 -25.89 29.39 17.19
N LYS A 748 -27.12 29.35 17.68
CA LYS A 748 -27.41 29.05 19.09
C LYS A 748 -27.52 27.52 19.21
N SER A 749 -26.55 26.92 19.89
CA SER A 749 -26.49 25.47 20.12
C SER A 749 -26.09 25.16 21.56
N GLN A 750 -26.44 23.96 22.04
CA GLN A 750 -25.93 23.40 23.29
C GLN A 750 -24.47 22.96 23.17
N ASN A 751 -24.00 22.71 21.95
CA ASN A 751 -22.65 22.27 21.66
C ASN A 751 -21.87 23.39 20.96
N SER A 752 -20.78 23.83 21.57
CA SER A 752 -19.91 24.91 21.07
C SER A 752 -19.18 24.56 19.77
N LEU A 753 -19.13 23.27 19.40
CA LEU A 753 -18.51 22.77 18.18
C LEU A 753 -19.46 22.69 16.97
N ASP A 754 -20.73 23.08 17.14
CA ASP A 754 -21.68 23.12 16.05
C ASP A 754 -21.44 24.36 15.16
N VAL A 755 -21.56 24.17 13.85
CA VAL A 755 -21.13 25.17 12.85
C VAL A 755 -22.26 25.47 11.88
N GLY A 756 -22.51 26.76 11.65
CA GLY A 756 -23.27 27.25 10.52
C GLY A 756 -22.36 28.07 9.60
N ILE A 757 -22.39 27.81 8.29
CA ILE A 757 -21.65 28.58 7.29
C ILE A 757 -22.54 28.86 6.08
N LYS A 758 -22.45 30.08 5.56
CA LYS A 758 -23.04 30.51 4.29
C LYS A 758 -21.93 30.77 3.29
N VAL A 759 -21.97 30.11 2.14
CA VAL A 759 -21.03 30.29 1.02
C VAL A 759 -21.73 31.13 -0.04
N LYS A 760 -21.15 32.28 -0.38
CA LYS A 760 -21.75 33.26 -1.30
C LYS A 760 -21.14 33.13 -2.69
N LEU A 761 -21.98 32.82 -3.68
CA LEU A 761 -21.67 32.85 -5.10
C LEU A 761 -22.36 34.08 -5.73
N GLU A 762 -22.25 34.25 -7.05
CA GLU A 762 -22.78 35.43 -7.73
C GLU A 762 -24.31 35.58 -7.65
N ASN A 763 -25.05 34.49 -7.82
CA ASN A 763 -26.53 34.48 -7.82
C ASN A 763 -27.13 33.43 -6.87
N ARG A 764 -26.29 32.77 -6.07
CA ARG A 764 -26.61 31.60 -5.24
C ARG A 764 -25.91 31.73 -3.90
N GLU A 765 -26.58 31.37 -2.82
CA GLU A 765 -25.97 31.19 -1.51
C GLU A 765 -26.27 29.78 -1.00
N ASP A 766 -25.23 29.10 -0.55
CA ASP A 766 -25.33 27.76 0.02
C ASP A 766 -25.14 27.83 1.53
N ILE A 767 -26.13 27.35 2.27
CA ILE A 767 -26.14 27.33 3.74
C ILE A 767 -25.84 25.92 4.20
N PHE A 768 -24.88 25.78 5.09
CA PHE A 768 -24.50 24.53 5.73
C PHE A 768 -24.66 24.66 7.23
N ILE A 769 -25.30 23.67 7.86
CA ILE A 769 -25.35 23.54 9.33
C ILE A 769 -24.86 22.13 9.65
N SER A 770 -23.84 22.02 10.50
CA SER A 770 -23.18 20.75 10.82
C SER A 770 -22.98 20.63 12.32
N SER A 771 -23.56 19.57 12.90
CA SER A 771 -23.46 19.27 14.33
C SER A 771 -22.62 18.04 14.62
N THR A 772 -21.97 18.06 15.77
CA THR A 772 -21.26 16.89 16.30
C THR A 772 -22.15 15.93 17.10
N ASP A 773 -23.35 16.35 17.48
CA ASP A 773 -24.36 15.58 18.22
C ASP A 773 -25.75 15.75 17.59
N THR A 774 -26.35 14.65 17.11
CA THR A 774 -27.66 14.71 16.44
C THR A 774 -28.80 15.16 17.33
N ASN A 775 -28.64 15.07 18.66
CA ASN A 775 -29.64 15.53 19.62
C ASN A 775 -29.54 17.05 19.89
N SER A 776 -28.47 17.69 19.40
CA SER A 776 -28.27 19.13 19.56
C SER A 776 -29.28 19.89 18.69
N ASN A 777 -30.09 20.74 19.34
CA ASN A 777 -30.97 21.66 18.64
C ASN A 777 -30.21 22.95 18.34
N MET A 778 -30.06 23.24 17.05
CA MET A 778 -29.42 24.44 16.54
C MET A 778 -30.48 25.42 16.03
N GLU A 779 -30.40 26.66 16.52
CA GLU A 779 -31.22 27.77 16.04
C GLU A 779 -30.32 28.78 15.32
N CYS A 780 -30.60 29.05 14.06
CA CYS A 780 -29.84 29.95 13.21
C CYS A 780 -30.79 30.71 12.27
N GLU A 781 -30.83 32.05 12.37
CA GLU A 781 -31.80 32.87 11.62
C GLU A 781 -33.25 32.39 11.87
N ASN A 782 -33.96 31.91 10.83
CA ASN A 782 -35.29 31.29 10.90
C ASN A 782 -35.26 29.76 10.79
N ILE A 783 -34.08 29.14 10.95
CA ILE A 783 -33.85 27.70 10.85
C ILE A 783 -33.72 27.10 12.26
N SER A 784 -34.61 26.17 12.58
CA SER A 784 -34.50 25.27 13.73
C SER A 784 -34.18 23.86 13.22
N PHE A 785 -32.98 23.37 13.49
CA PHE A 785 -32.48 22.09 12.98
C PHE A 785 -31.88 21.23 14.10
N GLY A 786 -32.28 19.96 14.17
CA GLY A 786 -31.63 18.94 15.00
C GLY A 786 -31.28 17.76 14.11
N GLY A 787 -29.99 17.42 14.02
CA GLY A 787 -29.48 16.36 13.16
C GLY A 787 -27.99 16.49 12.86
N ASN A 788 -27.44 15.63 12.01
CA ASN A 788 -26.01 15.68 11.66
C ASN A 788 -25.66 16.86 10.77
N PHE A 789 -26.40 17.01 9.68
CA PHE A 789 -26.02 17.93 8.63
C PHE A 789 -27.22 18.44 7.86
N LEU A 790 -27.21 19.73 7.54
CA LEU A 790 -28.13 20.40 6.64
C LEU A 790 -27.31 21.14 5.58
N HIS A 791 -27.69 20.97 4.32
CA HIS A 791 -27.26 21.83 3.21
C HIS A 791 -28.47 22.40 2.51
N ALA A 792 -28.50 23.71 2.27
CA ALA A 792 -29.55 24.35 1.51
C ALA A 792 -28.99 25.30 0.46
N VAL A 793 -29.66 25.32 -0.68
CA VAL A 793 -29.37 26.23 -1.78
C VAL A 793 -30.44 27.30 -1.80
N THR A 794 -30.02 28.57 -1.83
CA THR A 794 -30.92 29.72 -1.93
C THR A 794 -30.53 30.62 -3.10
N GLU A 795 -31.52 31.25 -3.74
CA GLU A 795 -31.32 32.22 -4.81
C GLU A 795 -32.22 33.42 -4.56
N LYS A 796 -31.63 34.63 -4.50
CA LYS A 796 -32.35 35.88 -4.18
C LYS A 796 -33.22 35.74 -2.90
N GLY A 797 -32.69 35.05 -1.88
CA GLY A 797 -33.36 34.78 -0.61
C GLY A 797 -34.41 33.66 -0.63
N ASN A 798 -34.70 33.06 -1.78
CA ASN A 798 -35.66 31.95 -1.87
C ASN A 798 -34.94 30.60 -1.79
N VAL A 799 -35.42 29.72 -0.91
CA VAL A 799 -34.96 28.33 -0.83
C VAL A 799 -35.27 27.60 -2.13
N LYS A 800 -34.26 26.97 -2.73
CA LYS A 800 -34.37 26.13 -3.92
C LYS A 800 -34.28 24.65 -3.60
N LYS A 801 -33.54 24.29 -2.56
CA LYS A 801 -33.35 22.91 -2.14
C LYS A 801 -32.86 22.87 -0.70
N ILE A 802 -33.33 21.91 0.09
CA ILE A 802 -32.78 21.59 1.41
C ILE A 802 -32.49 20.10 1.44
N ARG A 803 -31.30 19.73 1.90
CA ARG A 803 -30.87 18.37 2.17
C ARG A 803 -30.58 18.25 3.65
N VAL A 804 -31.16 17.27 4.31
CA VAL A 804 -30.88 16.98 5.70
C VAL A 804 -30.45 15.53 5.87
N TYR A 805 -29.49 15.30 6.76
CA TYR A 805 -28.88 14.01 7.03
C TYR A 805 -28.96 13.71 8.51
N GLY A 806 -29.43 12.50 8.83
CA GLY A 806 -29.66 12.07 10.21
C GLY A 806 -30.42 13.11 11.01
N ALA A 807 -31.50 13.64 10.44
CA ALA A 807 -32.28 14.72 11.00
C ALA A 807 -33.34 14.16 11.94
N GLU A 808 -33.46 14.76 13.12
CA GLU A 808 -34.54 14.51 14.07
C GLU A 808 -35.63 15.58 13.96
N LYS A 809 -35.24 16.81 13.59
CA LYS A 809 -36.14 17.95 13.44
C LYS A 809 -35.62 18.91 12.36
N LEU A 810 -36.55 19.44 11.57
CA LEU A 810 -36.34 20.65 10.78
C LEU A 810 -37.59 21.52 10.88
N SER A 811 -37.39 22.82 11.07
CA SER A 811 -38.40 23.85 10.83
C SER A 811 -37.73 25.05 10.21
N TRP A 812 -38.10 25.37 8.97
CA TRP A 812 -37.64 26.54 8.23
C TRP A 812 -38.75 27.03 7.30
N ASP A 813 -39.37 28.16 7.64
CA ASP A 813 -40.53 28.71 6.93
C ASP A 813 -41.63 27.66 6.71
N LYS A 814 -41.84 27.20 5.46
CA LYS A 814 -42.83 26.17 5.10
C LYS A 814 -42.28 24.73 5.14
N PHE A 815 -40.98 24.56 5.35
CA PHE A 815 -40.31 23.26 5.34
C PHE A 815 -40.24 22.70 6.76
N HIS A 816 -40.92 21.58 6.98
CA HIS A 816 -40.92 20.86 8.25
C HIS A 816 -40.60 19.39 8.02
N LEU A 817 -39.85 18.79 8.94
CA LEU A 817 -39.59 17.35 8.92
C LEU A 817 -40.65 16.62 9.75
N ASP A 818 -41.46 15.78 9.11
CA ASP A 818 -42.55 15.04 9.78
C ASP A 818 -42.05 13.90 10.66
N LYS A 819 -40.93 13.26 10.27
CA LYS A 819 -40.36 12.09 10.94
C LYS A 819 -38.84 12.14 10.92
N PRO A 820 -38.17 11.69 11.99
CA PRO A 820 -36.72 11.53 11.98
C PRO A 820 -36.22 10.65 10.83
N THR A 821 -35.06 10.98 10.28
CA THR A 821 -34.41 10.20 9.21
C THR A 821 -33.37 9.22 9.73
N ILE A 822 -33.10 9.23 11.04
CA ILE A 822 -32.18 8.30 11.70
C ILE A 822 -32.87 6.94 11.88
N LEU A 823 -32.24 5.88 11.39
CA LEU A 823 -32.68 4.50 11.56
C LEU A 823 -31.60 3.73 12.32
N LYS A 824 -31.97 3.00 13.36
CA LYS A 824 -31.04 2.23 14.20
C LYS A 824 -31.71 1.01 14.79
N GLY A 825 -30.95 -0.05 15.03
CA GLY A 825 -31.45 -1.28 15.61
C GLY A 825 -30.39 -2.35 15.76
N ALA A 826 -30.80 -3.56 16.12
CA ALA A 826 -29.91 -4.71 16.23
C ALA A 826 -29.62 -5.33 14.86
N VAL A 827 -28.45 -5.94 14.72
CA VAL A 827 -28.13 -6.82 13.61
C VAL A 827 -28.41 -8.26 14.04
N HIS A 828 -29.16 -9.01 13.23
CA HIS A 828 -29.60 -10.38 13.52
C HIS A 828 -28.79 -11.45 12.78
N SER A 829 -28.36 -11.17 11.55
CA SER A 829 -27.52 -12.08 10.78
C SER A 829 -26.68 -11.33 9.74
N ILE A 830 -25.59 -11.97 9.32
CA ILE A 830 -24.63 -11.46 8.34
C ILE A 830 -24.41 -12.54 7.28
N GLU A 831 -24.55 -12.17 6.01
CA GLU A 831 -24.26 -13.03 4.87
C GLU A 831 -23.06 -12.47 4.09
N SER A 832 -22.16 -13.36 3.67
CA SER A 832 -20.97 -13.05 2.86
C SER A 832 -20.90 -13.94 1.62
N LYS A 833 -20.73 -13.32 0.44
CA LYS A 833 -20.50 -14.00 -0.85
C LYS A 833 -19.20 -14.81 -0.84
N ASN A 834 -18.17 -14.34 -0.14
CA ASN A 834 -16.90 -15.06 -0.01
C ASN A 834 -17.01 -16.28 0.92
N ARG A 835 -18.09 -16.37 1.70
CA ARG A 835 -18.42 -17.51 2.56
C ARG A 835 -19.51 -18.42 1.98
N GLY A 836 -19.79 -18.29 0.67
CA GLY A 836 -20.73 -19.15 -0.04
C GLY A 836 -22.20 -18.71 0.01
N ASN A 837 -22.51 -17.56 0.62
CA ASN A 837 -23.86 -17.00 0.55
C ASN A 837 -24.12 -16.37 -0.82
N LYS A 838 -25.40 -16.17 -1.15
CA LYS A 838 -25.83 -15.53 -2.40
C LYS A 838 -25.42 -14.06 -2.45
N ASN A 839 -25.55 -13.36 -1.33
CA ASN A 839 -25.37 -11.90 -1.23
C ASN A 839 -24.42 -11.52 -0.09
N ASN A 840 -23.86 -10.31 -0.19
CA ASN A 840 -23.29 -9.61 0.96
C ASN A 840 -24.43 -8.81 1.58
N SER A 841 -24.83 -9.15 2.81
CA SER A 841 -25.98 -8.47 3.42
C SER A 841 -26.03 -8.58 4.93
N PHE A 842 -26.77 -7.65 5.54
CA PHE A 842 -27.10 -7.63 6.96
C PHE A 842 -28.61 -7.77 7.12
N THR A 843 -29.06 -8.73 7.93
CA THR A 843 -30.46 -8.75 8.40
C THR A 843 -30.55 -7.93 9.67
N VAL A 844 -31.39 -6.91 9.68
CA VAL A 844 -31.45 -5.89 10.72
C VAL A 844 -32.86 -5.72 11.27
N GLU A 845 -32.95 -5.28 12.52
CA GLU A 845 -34.21 -4.99 13.20
C GLU A 845 -34.95 -3.80 12.55
N GLY A 846 -36.27 -3.94 12.36
CA GLY A 846 -37.14 -2.90 11.84
C GLY A 846 -37.35 -2.94 10.32
N THR A 847 -38.44 -2.31 9.88
CA THR A 847 -38.80 -2.11 8.47
C THR A 847 -38.15 -0.82 7.95
N LEU A 848 -37.32 -0.94 6.90
CA LEU A 848 -36.59 0.17 6.30
C LEU A 848 -37.30 0.70 5.02
N PRO A 849 -37.08 1.97 4.63
CA PRO A 849 -37.62 2.50 3.38
C PRO A 849 -37.13 1.73 2.14
N GLU A 850 -38.08 1.23 1.33
CA GLU A 850 -37.81 0.52 0.06
C GLU A 850 -37.63 1.46 -1.14
N ASN A 851 -37.48 0.87 -2.34
CA ASN A 851 -37.46 1.53 -3.65
C ASN A 851 -36.30 2.52 -3.84
N ASP A 852 -35.06 2.03 -3.64
CA ASP A 852 -33.82 2.79 -3.85
C ASP A 852 -33.65 4.07 -2.99
N LYS A 853 -34.56 4.38 -2.06
CA LYS A 853 -34.48 5.59 -1.21
C LYS A 853 -33.20 5.69 -0.37
N LEU A 854 -32.63 4.54 0.01
CA LEU A 854 -31.39 4.43 0.78
C LEU A 854 -30.22 3.88 -0.04
N LYS A 855 -30.42 3.60 -1.32
CA LYS A 855 -29.34 3.13 -2.20
C LYS A 855 -28.26 4.19 -2.30
N GLY A 856 -27.01 3.78 -2.26
CA GLY A 856 -25.84 4.67 -2.23
C GLY A 856 -25.62 5.41 -0.91
N SER A 857 -26.56 5.31 0.06
CA SER A 857 -26.33 5.76 1.44
C SER A 857 -25.51 4.72 2.21
N THR A 858 -25.06 5.10 3.41
CA THR A 858 -24.22 4.24 4.25
C THR A 858 -25.02 3.61 5.38
N ILE A 859 -24.87 2.30 5.55
CA ILE A 859 -25.15 1.61 6.81
C ILE A 859 -23.85 1.46 7.59
N ILE A 860 -23.85 1.90 8.85
CA ILE A 860 -22.72 1.72 9.76
C ILE A 860 -23.07 0.61 10.73
N ILE A 861 -22.30 -0.47 10.72
CA ILE A 861 -22.39 -1.53 11.71
C ILE A 861 -21.48 -1.17 12.88
N TYR A 862 -22.06 -1.00 14.07
CA TYR A 862 -21.29 -0.84 15.30
C TYR A 862 -21.08 -2.22 15.93
N ASP A 863 -19.83 -2.58 16.16
CA ASP A 863 -19.52 -3.81 16.90
C ASP A 863 -19.88 -3.70 18.39
N GLY A 864 -19.74 -4.79 19.14
CA GLY A 864 -20.06 -4.81 20.57
C GLY A 864 -19.20 -3.87 21.44
N GLN A 865 -18.13 -3.28 20.90
CA GLN A 865 -17.32 -2.23 21.53
C GLN A 865 -17.57 -0.84 20.93
N LYS A 866 -18.65 -0.69 20.13
CA LYS A 866 -19.06 0.55 19.47
C LYS A 866 -18.07 1.10 18.45
N ARG A 867 -17.25 0.25 17.82
CA ARG A 867 -16.43 0.67 16.67
C ARG A 867 -17.25 0.57 15.39
N PRO A 868 -17.24 1.59 14.52
CA PRO A 868 -18.02 1.62 13.29
C PRO A 868 -17.36 0.85 12.15
N HIS A 869 -18.17 0.14 11.39
CA HIS A 869 -17.81 -0.57 10.15
C HIS A 869 -18.78 -0.16 9.05
N PRO A 870 -18.38 0.72 8.12
CA PRO A 870 -19.30 1.32 7.16
C PRO A 870 -19.44 0.53 5.85
N TYR A 871 -20.65 0.51 5.29
CA TYR A 871 -20.98 -0.14 4.02
C TYR A 871 -21.91 0.72 3.18
N ILE A 872 -21.72 0.69 1.86
CA ILE A 872 -22.65 1.29 0.90
C ILE A 872 -23.82 0.34 0.68
N ILE A 873 -25.03 0.85 0.89
CA ILE A 873 -26.29 0.13 0.69
C ILE A 873 -26.56 0.06 -0.82
N SER A 874 -26.76 -1.14 -1.34
CA SER A 874 -27.11 -1.37 -2.74
C SER A 874 -28.60 -1.63 -2.93
N GLU A 875 -29.23 -2.35 -2.00
CA GLU A 875 -30.65 -2.70 -2.03
C GLU A 875 -31.19 -2.99 -0.63
N ILE A 876 -32.50 -2.84 -0.44
CA ILE A 876 -33.22 -3.16 0.80
C ILE A 876 -34.43 -4.04 0.47
N GLU A 877 -34.57 -5.13 1.22
CA GLU A 877 -35.71 -6.05 1.16
C GLU A 877 -36.35 -6.14 2.55
N ASN A 878 -37.60 -5.71 2.71
CA ASN A 878 -38.32 -5.90 3.98
C ASN A 878 -38.82 -7.35 4.09
N LEU A 879 -38.64 -7.93 5.27
CA LEU A 879 -39.04 -9.30 5.58
C LEU A 879 -40.39 -9.32 6.31
N SER A 880 -41.13 -10.42 6.19
CA SER A 880 -42.47 -10.58 6.77
C SER A 880 -42.50 -10.58 8.31
N ASP A 881 -41.35 -10.73 8.97
CA ASP A 881 -41.20 -10.77 10.42
C ASP A 881 -40.86 -9.40 11.05
N GLY A 882 -40.98 -8.30 10.27
CA GLY A 882 -40.71 -6.94 10.74
C GLY A 882 -39.24 -6.54 10.72
N LYS A 883 -38.37 -7.35 10.10
CA LYS A 883 -36.96 -7.05 9.85
C LYS A 883 -36.72 -6.59 8.42
N SER A 884 -35.51 -6.13 8.15
CA SER A 884 -35.04 -5.80 6.79
C SER A 884 -33.75 -6.52 6.47
N LYS A 885 -33.58 -6.95 5.22
CA LYS A 885 -32.32 -7.41 4.67
C LYS A 885 -31.71 -6.28 3.84
N VAL A 886 -30.53 -5.82 4.27
CA VAL A 886 -29.78 -4.73 3.63
C VAL A 886 -28.64 -5.33 2.84
N LEU A 887 -28.71 -5.25 1.51
CA LEU A 887 -27.65 -5.69 0.62
C LEU A 887 -26.60 -4.58 0.51
N VAL A 888 -25.34 -5.00 0.44
CA VAL A 888 -24.19 -4.09 0.34
C VAL A 888 -23.26 -4.53 -0.79
N ASP A 889 -22.56 -3.58 -1.41
CA ASP A 889 -21.70 -3.87 -2.56
C ASP A 889 -20.39 -4.58 -2.15
N ASN A 890 -19.84 -4.21 -1.00
CA ASN A 890 -18.55 -4.70 -0.52
C ASN A 890 -18.68 -5.96 0.35
N GLU A 891 -17.57 -6.65 0.55
CA GLU A 891 -17.50 -7.79 1.47
C GLU A 891 -17.82 -7.39 2.92
N THR A 892 -18.75 -8.10 3.55
CA THR A 892 -19.18 -7.84 4.93
C THR A 892 -18.07 -8.03 5.95
N GLY A 893 -17.16 -8.99 5.77
CA GLY A 893 -15.96 -9.14 6.58
C GLY A 893 -16.15 -9.69 8.00
N PHE A 894 -17.35 -10.13 8.37
CA PHE A 894 -17.65 -10.64 9.70
C PHE A 894 -18.44 -11.95 9.68
N ILE A 895 -18.30 -12.69 10.78
CA ILE A 895 -19.28 -13.67 11.23
C ILE A 895 -19.72 -13.28 12.64
N MET A 896 -20.93 -13.68 13.04
CA MET A 896 -21.44 -13.44 14.38
C MET A 896 -22.00 -14.71 15.00
N ASP A 897 -21.87 -14.82 16.31
CA ASP A 897 -22.60 -15.75 17.17
C ASP A 897 -23.49 -14.94 18.14
N ASN A 898 -24.10 -15.62 19.12
CA ASN A 898 -25.02 -14.97 20.06
C ASN A 898 -24.32 -14.00 21.02
N GLU A 899 -22.99 -14.10 21.20
CA GLU A 899 -22.23 -13.40 22.24
C GLU A 899 -21.17 -12.46 21.66
N SER A 900 -20.80 -12.62 20.38
CA SER A 900 -19.66 -11.92 19.79
C SER A 900 -19.73 -11.82 18.27
N MET A 901 -18.93 -10.90 17.73
CA MET A 901 -18.63 -10.76 16.32
C MET A 901 -17.15 -11.09 16.07
N THR A 902 -16.84 -11.85 15.03
CA THR A 902 -15.46 -12.19 14.65
C THR A 902 -15.15 -11.66 13.26
N MET A 903 -14.06 -10.90 13.15
CA MET A 903 -13.56 -10.38 11.88
C MET A 903 -12.92 -11.51 11.08
N LEU A 904 -13.33 -11.67 9.82
CA LEU A 904 -12.80 -12.67 8.91
C LEU A 904 -11.41 -12.31 8.37
N TYR A 905 -11.12 -11.01 8.34
CA TYR A 905 -9.97 -10.38 7.70
C TYR A 905 -9.21 -9.52 8.72
N CYS A 906 -8.01 -9.06 8.38
CA CYS A 906 -7.17 -8.22 9.24
C CYS A 906 -7.98 -7.11 9.92
N PRO A 907 -7.91 -6.92 11.26
CA PRO A 907 -7.01 -7.55 12.23
C PRO A 907 -7.44 -8.92 12.78
N CYS A 908 -8.48 -9.57 12.26
CA CYS A 908 -8.96 -10.89 12.68
C CYS A 908 -9.39 -10.95 14.17
N TRP A 909 -9.96 -9.88 14.72
CA TRP A 909 -10.39 -9.82 16.12
C TRP A 909 -11.68 -10.60 16.40
N LYS A 910 -11.76 -11.21 17.59
CA LYS A 910 -13.04 -11.60 18.21
C LYS A 910 -13.48 -10.52 19.19
N ILE A 911 -14.70 -10.02 18.99
CA ILE A 911 -15.21 -8.80 19.60
C ILE A 911 -16.46 -9.18 20.40
N PRO A 912 -16.43 -9.10 21.74
CA PRO A 912 -17.59 -9.39 22.57
C PRO A 912 -18.72 -8.38 22.33
N GLY A 913 -19.96 -8.85 22.45
CA GLY A 913 -21.18 -8.05 22.32
C GLY A 913 -21.85 -8.18 20.95
N LYS A 914 -23.17 -7.95 20.93
CA LYS A 914 -23.97 -8.01 19.70
C LYS A 914 -23.80 -6.72 18.88
N PRO A 915 -23.65 -6.84 17.55
CA PRO A 915 -23.59 -5.68 16.68
C PRO A 915 -24.94 -4.96 16.57
N SER A 916 -24.88 -3.65 16.35
CA SER A 916 -26.03 -2.80 16.02
C SER A 916 -25.76 -2.07 14.71
N TYR A 917 -26.79 -1.47 14.13
CA TYR A 917 -26.66 -0.66 12.93
C TYR A 917 -27.15 0.77 13.14
N LEU A 918 -26.63 1.68 12.33
CA LEU A 918 -27.07 3.06 12.19
C LEU A 918 -27.09 3.44 10.71
N ILE A 919 -28.20 4.03 10.27
CA ILE A 919 -28.32 4.69 8.97
C ILE A 919 -28.72 6.15 9.25
N ARG A 920 -27.87 7.08 8.82
CA ARG A 920 -28.17 8.51 8.85
C ARG A 920 -28.90 8.88 7.56
N GLY A 921 -30.21 8.61 7.53
CA GLY A 921 -31.01 8.79 6.32
C GLY A 921 -30.98 10.23 5.80
N LYS A 922 -31.08 10.35 4.49
CA LYS A 922 -31.18 11.62 3.76
C LYS A 922 -32.65 11.95 3.50
N HIS A 923 -33.02 13.21 3.67
CA HIS A 923 -34.27 13.76 3.15
C HIS A 923 -34.00 15.02 2.33
N VAL A 924 -34.67 15.16 1.20
CA VAL A 924 -34.50 16.29 0.27
C VAL A 924 -35.83 17.01 0.10
N PHE A 925 -35.87 18.28 0.49
CA PHE A 925 -36.97 19.18 0.21
C PHE A 925 -36.68 19.95 -1.07
N ILE A 926 -37.61 19.91 -2.02
CA ILE A 926 -37.63 20.75 -3.21
C ILE A 926 -38.94 21.54 -3.13
N PRO A 927 -38.92 22.88 -3.11
CA PRO A 927 -40.15 23.66 -3.15
C PRO A 927 -40.92 23.29 -4.42
N GLU A 928 -42.20 22.91 -4.29
CA GLU A 928 -43.10 22.87 -5.43
C GLU A 928 -43.19 24.29 -6.01
N GLY A 929 -43.04 24.39 -7.33
CA GLY A 929 -43.00 25.65 -8.08
C GLY A 929 -44.32 26.39 -8.10
#